data_AF-A0A8T4C6E8-F1
#
_entry.id   AF-A0A8T4C6E8-F1
#
_cell.length_a   1.000
_cell.length_b   1.000
_cell.length_c   1.000
_cell.angle_alpha   90.00
_cell.angle_beta   90.00
_cell.angle_gamma   90.00
#
_symmetry.space_group_name_H-M   'P 1'
#
loop_
_entity.id
_entity.type
_entity.pdbx_description
1 polymer ?
#
loop_
_entity_poly.entity_id
_entity_poly.type
_entity_poly.pdbx_seq_one_letter_code
_entity_poly.pdbx_strand_id
1 'polypeptide(L)'
;MKRIPIILVFLTLLLVSTTVWGALPTSSLKVFAVAPDGTVLEATLGLKTTPGNGTVWSSVSGPLVGTATQSTEKIAVKVAKNYSPDVENFDYFFSIDSEASVVDGPSAGSAMALLVVSSLRDQKIPTNVGLTGTITNTGEVGPVGGVFEKAKEASKNGIKLFLIPQGESKQVVKLPDGVKNINLPEYALKEWGMKVVETRTLDDVLTYAFTNIDTIDINQTTPAETPAYIPPKISTNPVVSPMHELNTKFIEQTREIMKQAQAALNQTLLDDDGLIEVLSRTLDESEKTVNEAELLTQNGYEYSAGNYTFLSKVNAYFVHDVAEDPELIDLESDALLEKVTELETVVEKQQKILDKTVPIEGVEWYIAAQQRLTWAQLEIAKLKDTPTIIVVTEDAIHAQAVERVQNYEFAKSWHESSQEFYDIALRMSTKGLKTQSPFVDYYADFVKNAQNGLEIISTAEGEDAQRRLDAAVLDQAGLRHLSAAMNSASALALINATLVQNDSNADIRQKLEETIESLDEKMNAQLTRYAWARLYLDHAKYYLNSANYYANNNQGAAAASNLSSGLSLALLAENTYEVIKDVDDYYASLPASRFTILENGGTGLPVSTTSGSSNGVGNGGVIPLSIGENGEGSIVVQAGQNEIPVTGILLAVALFLGVVLIAASLTRRGKNVLETPLESVSLSPAPTRESNGFTLYRVDQLEAQLMAARQGLRHAEHQYTQGGVSQTAYGEMTKHYQNQIRTITKDLRAANSELRKERAKKHATPTPEKSTLLDNPLSPRETKSKKITKKWPPKKKASATKKTKK
;
A
#
# COMPACT_ATOMS: atom_id res chain seq x y z
N MET A 1 -54.63 25.61 -54.36
CA MET A 1 -53.31 24.95 -54.49
C MET A 1 -52.18 25.86 -53.97
N LYS A 2 -52.07 26.10 -52.65
CA LYS A 2 -51.06 27.01 -52.06
C LYS A 2 -50.53 26.54 -50.69
N ARG A 3 -50.35 25.23 -50.48
CA ARG A 3 -49.72 24.66 -49.26
C ARG A 3 -48.74 23.52 -49.52
N ILE A 4 -48.31 23.35 -50.77
CA ILE A 4 -47.33 22.33 -51.16
C ILE A 4 -45.86 22.77 -50.93
N PRO A 5 -45.45 24.05 -51.07
CA PRO A 5 -44.03 24.38 -50.95
C PRO A 5 -43.50 24.36 -49.50
N ILE A 6 -44.36 24.58 -48.49
CA ILE A 6 -43.92 24.55 -47.08
C ILE A 6 -43.68 23.12 -46.59
N ILE A 7 -44.51 22.16 -47.01
CA ILE A 7 -44.34 20.74 -46.63
C ILE A 7 -43.08 20.16 -47.31
N LEU A 8 -42.79 20.55 -48.55
CA LEU A 8 -41.58 20.12 -49.25
C LEU A 8 -40.31 20.71 -48.63
N VAL A 9 -40.32 21.99 -48.22
CA VAL A 9 -39.19 22.61 -47.50
C VAL A 9 -39.00 21.98 -46.12
N PHE A 10 -40.08 21.66 -45.40
CA PHE A 10 -40.01 20.95 -44.11
C PHE A 10 -39.51 19.51 -44.28
N LEU A 11 -39.92 18.79 -45.33
CA LEU A 11 -39.42 17.44 -45.63
C LEU A 11 -37.93 17.46 -46.05
N THR A 12 -37.50 18.47 -46.81
CA THR A 12 -36.08 18.63 -47.15
C THR A 12 -35.23 19.03 -45.93
N LEU A 13 -35.76 19.81 -44.98
CA LEU A 13 -35.07 20.09 -43.71
C LEU A 13 -35.02 18.85 -42.79
N LEU A 14 -36.05 18.00 -42.80
CA LEU A 14 -36.07 16.72 -42.09
C LEU A 14 -35.12 15.67 -42.70
N LEU A 15 -34.87 15.75 -44.01
CA LEU A 15 -33.90 14.88 -44.71
C LEU A 15 -32.44 15.38 -44.59
N VAL A 16 -32.23 16.62 -44.14
CA VAL A 16 -30.88 17.20 -43.90
C VAL A 16 -30.46 17.09 -42.42
N SER A 17 -31.36 16.64 -41.52
CA SER A 17 -31.04 16.45 -40.10
C SER A 17 -30.67 15.02 -39.72
N THR A 18 -30.45 14.10 -40.68
CA THR A 18 -29.70 12.89 -40.35
C THR A 18 -28.24 13.28 -40.26
N THR A 19 -27.82 13.78 -39.09
CA THR A 19 -26.43 13.60 -38.69
C THR A 19 -26.20 12.10 -38.76
N VAL A 20 -25.50 11.67 -39.81
CA VAL A 20 -24.83 10.38 -39.83
C VAL A 20 -23.82 10.47 -38.69
N TRP A 21 -24.25 10.15 -37.48
CA TRP A 21 -23.34 9.79 -36.41
C TRP A 21 -22.74 8.46 -36.85
N GLY A 22 -21.66 8.56 -37.63
CA GLY A 22 -20.82 7.42 -37.94
C GLY A 22 -20.46 6.77 -36.61
N ALA A 23 -20.70 5.47 -36.48
CA ALA A 23 -20.10 4.72 -35.40
C ALA A 23 -18.60 4.99 -35.45
N LEU A 24 -18.02 5.45 -34.33
CA LEU A 24 -16.58 5.65 -34.24
C LEU A 24 -15.86 4.33 -34.57
N PRO A 25 -14.68 4.38 -35.21
CA PRO A 25 -13.97 3.18 -35.63
C PRO A 25 -13.67 2.28 -34.42
N THR A 26 -13.85 0.97 -34.60
CA THR A 26 -13.38 -0.03 -33.64
C THR A 26 -11.86 0.06 -33.56
N SER A 27 -11.35 0.51 -32.43
CA SER A 27 -9.91 0.55 -32.15
C SER A 27 -9.50 -0.75 -31.48
N SER A 28 -8.36 -1.31 -31.86
CA SER A 28 -7.85 -2.55 -31.28
C SER A 28 -6.35 -2.49 -31.05
N LEU A 29 -5.87 -3.16 -30.00
CA LEU A 29 -4.47 -3.20 -29.60
C LEU A 29 -4.12 -4.60 -29.07
N LYS A 30 -2.95 -5.12 -29.43
CA LYS A 30 -2.41 -6.36 -28.86
C LYS A 30 -1.84 -6.10 -27.48
N VAL A 31 -2.18 -6.95 -26.51
CA VAL A 31 -1.66 -6.95 -25.15
C VAL A 31 -1.18 -8.34 -24.76
N PHE A 32 -0.27 -8.41 -23.80
CA PHE A 32 0.41 -9.64 -23.40
C PHE A 32 0.25 -9.84 -21.89
N ALA A 33 -0.14 -11.04 -21.48
CA ALA A 33 -0.34 -11.41 -20.09
C ALA A 33 0.50 -12.64 -19.73
N VAL A 34 0.89 -12.76 -18.47
CA VAL A 34 1.54 -13.96 -17.94
C VAL A 34 0.51 -14.67 -17.07
N ALA A 35 0.28 -15.95 -17.37
CA ALA A 35 -0.58 -16.83 -16.60
C ALA A 35 0.17 -17.34 -15.35
N PRO A 36 -0.56 -17.81 -14.32
CA PRO A 36 0.02 -18.29 -13.06
C PRO A 36 1.05 -19.42 -13.25
N ASP A 37 0.87 -20.24 -14.29
CA ASP A 37 1.78 -21.34 -14.65
C ASP A 37 3.02 -20.88 -15.44
N GLY A 38 3.23 -19.57 -15.57
CA GLY A 38 4.31 -18.96 -16.34
C GLY A 38 4.06 -18.88 -17.85
N THR A 39 2.90 -19.34 -18.34
CA THR A 39 2.57 -19.26 -19.78
C THR A 39 2.26 -17.83 -20.18
N VAL A 40 2.88 -17.33 -21.25
CA VAL A 40 2.57 -16.00 -21.79
C VAL A 40 1.45 -16.12 -22.81
N LEU A 41 0.38 -15.34 -22.63
CA LEU A 41 -0.80 -15.31 -23.48
C LEU A 41 -0.87 -13.99 -24.24
N GLU A 42 -1.22 -14.08 -25.51
CA GLU A 42 -1.64 -12.94 -26.33
C GLU A 42 -3.14 -12.68 -26.13
N ALA A 43 -3.51 -11.40 -26.08
CA ALA A 43 -4.90 -10.98 -26.17
C ALA A 43 -5.04 -9.75 -27.08
N THR A 44 -6.17 -9.65 -27.77
CA THR A 44 -6.56 -8.46 -28.51
C THR A 44 -7.58 -7.68 -27.70
N LEU A 45 -7.21 -6.48 -27.28
CA LEU A 45 -8.09 -5.52 -26.63
C LEU A 45 -8.78 -4.68 -27.71
N GLY A 46 -10.10 -4.63 -27.68
CA GLY A 46 -10.94 -3.86 -28.58
C GLY A 46 -11.78 -2.83 -27.83
N LEU A 47 -12.03 -1.69 -28.47
CA LEU A 47 -12.91 -0.65 -27.96
C LEU A 47 -13.86 -0.19 -29.06
N LYS A 48 -15.15 -0.15 -28.74
CA LYS A 48 -16.18 0.53 -29.52
C LYS A 48 -16.72 1.71 -28.71
N THR A 49 -16.77 2.88 -29.33
CA THR A 49 -17.27 4.11 -28.70
C THR A 49 -18.55 4.55 -29.42
N THR A 50 -19.61 4.88 -28.67
CA THR A 50 -20.89 5.36 -29.23
C THR A 50 -21.40 6.56 -28.44
N PRO A 51 -22.15 7.49 -29.05
CA PRO A 51 -22.77 8.59 -28.30
C PRO A 51 -23.58 8.06 -27.10
N GLY A 52 -23.39 8.67 -25.93
CA GLY A 52 -23.84 8.13 -24.65
C GLY A 52 -23.65 9.11 -23.49
N ASN A 53 -23.56 8.59 -22.27
CA ASN A 53 -23.50 9.36 -21.03
C ASN A 53 -22.31 8.97 -20.13
N GLY A 54 -21.23 8.46 -20.74
CA GLY A 54 -20.02 8.06 -20.02
C GLY A 54 -20.07 6.62 -19.49
N THR A 55 -21.02 5.79 -19.92
CA THR A 55 -21.16 4.43 -19.39
C THR A 55 -20.08 3.51 -19.94
N VAL A 56 -19.47 2.71 -19.06
CA VAL A 56 -18.43 1.73 -19.41
C VAL A 56 -19.01 0.32 -19.36
N TRP A 57 -18.85 -0.41 -20.47
CA TRP A 57 -19.33 -1.77 -20.68
C TRP A 57 -18.17 -2.70 -20.99
N SER A 58 -18.17 -3.89 -20.37
CA SER A 58 -17.22 -4.96 -20.69
C SER A 58 -17.95 -6.10 -21.39
N SER A 59 -17.36 -6.61 -22.47
CA SER A 59 -17.90 -7.73 -23.25
C SER A 59 -17.90 -9.02 -22.44
N VAL A 60 -18.97 -9.81 -22.59
CA VAL A 60 -19.11 -11.17 -22.03
C VAL A 60 -19.04 -12.26 -23.12
N SER A 61 -18.68 -11.87 -24.34
CA SER A 61 -18.69 -12.73 -25.53
C SER A 61 -17.40 -13.55 -25.73
N GLY A 62 -16.42 -13.39 -24.84
CA GLY A 62 -15.10 -14.03 -24.87
C GLY A 62 -14.70 -14.56 -23.48
N PRO A 63 -13.43 -14.42 -23.02
CA PRO A 63 -13.04 -14.80 -21.66
C PRO A 63 -13.93 -14.13 -20.62
N LEU A 64 -14.11 -14.79 -19.47
CA LEU A 64 -14.72 -14.13 -18.31
C LEU A 64 -13.81 -13.00 -17.84
N VAL A 65 -14.32 -11.76 -17.88
CA VAL A 65 -13.58 -10.57 -17.45
C VAL A 65 -13.81 -10.34 -15.97
N GLY A 66 -12.73 -10.41 -15.18
CA GLY A 66 -12.80 -10.19 -13.74
C GLY A 66 -12.91 -8.71 -13.34
N THR A 67 -13.02 -8.47 -12.03
CA THR A 67 -13.39 -7.15 -11.50
C THR A 67 -12.26 -6.13 -11.53
N ALA A 68 -11.00 -6.58 -11.49
CA ALA A 68 -9.84 -5.67 -11.57
C ALA A 68 -9.72 -5.10 -12.98
N THR A 69 -9.93 -5.93 -14.01
CA THR A 69 -9.99 -5.48 -15.40
C THR A 69 -11.13 -4.48 -15.62
N GLN A 70 -12.35 -4.78 -15.16
CA GLN A 70 -13.49 -3.86 -15.26
C GLN A 70 -13.27 -2.53 -14.54
N SER A 71 -12.56 -2.55 -13.40
CA SER A 71 -12.20 -1.33 -12.68
C SER A 71 -11.19 -0.50 -13.47
N THR A 72 -10.24 -1.18 -14.11
CA THR A 72 -9.23 -0.56 -14.98
C THR A 72 -9.85 0.09 -16.21
N GLU A 73 -10.85 -0.53 -16.84
CA GLU A 73 -11.62 0.06 -17.94
C GLU A 73 -12.24 1.42 -17.54
N LYS A 74 -12.78 1.51 -16.32
CA LYS A 74 -13.34 2.77 -15.77
C LYS A 74 -12.27 3.82 -15.52
N ILE A 75 -11.13 3.42 -14.96
CA ILE A 75 -9.99 4.34 -14.72
C ILE A 75 -9.47 4.87 -16.05
N ALA A 76 -9.31 4.02 -17.06
CA ALA A 76 -8.88 4.42 -18.41
C ALA A 76 -9.79 5.49 -19.02
N VAL A 77 -11.12 5.32 -18.90
CA VAL A 77 -12.11 6.31 -19.34
C VAL A 77 -12.02 7.59 -18.49
N LYS A 78 -11.87 7.47 -17.17
CA LYS A 78 -11.76 8.64 -16.28
C LYS A 78 -10.51 9.47 -16.59
N VAL A 79 -9.37 8.83 -16.81
CA VAL A 79 -8.12 9.50 -17.19
C VAL A 79 -8.22 10.22 -18.52
N ALA A 80 -8.97 9.66 -19.48
CA ALA A 80 -9.14 10.26 -20.79
C ALA A 80 -9.77 11.68 -20.72
N LYS A 81 -10.45 12.04 -19.62
CA LYS A 81 -11.00 13.39 -19.41
C LYS A 81 -9.94 14.48 -19.45
N ASN A 82 -8.70 14.16 -19.08
CA ASN A 82 -7.57 15.09 -19.15
C ASN A 82 -7.16 15.39 -20.60
N TYR A 83 -7.60 14.56 -21.56
CA TYR A 83 -7.14 14.56 -22.95
C TYR A 83 -8.25 14.90 -23.96
N SER A 84 -9.52 14.79 -23.55
CA SER A 84 -10.68 15.17 -24.34
C SER A 84 -11.83 15.62 -23.42
N PRO A 85 -12.43 16.80 -23.66
CA PRO A 85 -13.59 17.27 -22.89
C PRO A 85 -14.87 16.48 -23.18
N ASP A 86 -14.90 15.73 -24.29
CA ASP A 86 -16.10 15.02 -24.75
C ASP A 86 -16.28 13.63 -24.14
N VAL A 87 -15.43 13.24 -23.19
CA VAL A 87 -15.43 11.87 -22.63
C VAL A 87 -16.80 11.44 -22.09
N GLU A 88 -17.55 12.36 -21.49
CA GLU A 88 -18.87 12.09 -20.91
C GLU A 88 -19.98 11.97 -21.97
N ASN A 89 -19.72 12.39 -23.22
CA ASN A 89 -20.68 12.35 -24.32
C ASN A 89 -20.74 10.98 -25.02
N PHE A 90 -19.94 10.00 -24.56
CA PHE A 90 -19.83 8.70 -25.18
C PHE A 90 -19.92 7.56 -24.15
N ASP A 91 -20.45 6.42 -24.60
CA ASP A 91 -20.36 5.13 -23.93
C ASP A 91 -19.22 4.30 -24.55
N TYR A 92 -18.58 3.49 -23.73
CA TYR A 92 -17.37 2.75 -24.04
C TYR A 92 -17.61 1.25 -23.88
N PHE A 93 -17.42 0.49 -24.94
CA PHE A 93 -17.62 -0.97 -24.96
C PHE A 93 -16.27 -1.65 -25.19
N PHE A 94 -15.68 -2.14 -24.11
CA PHE A 94 -14.44 -2.91 -24.15
C PHE A 94 -14.72 -4.37 -24.52
N SER A 95 -13.83 -4.96 -25.30
CA SER A 95 -13.81 -6.38 -25.62
C SER A 95 -12.41 -6.93 -25.51
N ILE A 96 -12.26 -8.12 -24.93
CA ILE A 96 -10.99 -8.83 -24.88
C ILE A 96 -11.17 -10.13 -25.64
N ASP A 97 -10.31 -10.39 -26.61
CA ASP A 97 -10.23 -11.65 -27.34
C ASP A 97 -8.92 -12.36 -26.95
N SER A 98 -9.02 -13.53 -26.32
CA SER A 98 -7.89 -14.30 -25.79
C SER A 98 -8.26 -15.76 -25.67
N GLU A 99 -7.25 -16.64 -25.78
CA GLU A 99 -7.40 -18.08 -25.53
C GLU A 99 -7.61 -18.42 -24.04
N ALA A 100 -7.42 -17.44 -23.14
CA ALA A 100 -7.67 -17.61 -21.72
C ALA A 100 -9.17 -17.87 -21.44
N SER A 101 -9.47 -18.70 -20.42
CA SER A 101 -10.86 -18.85 -19.95
C SER A 101 -11.33 -17.69 -19.07
N VAL A 102 -10.39 -17.03 -18.38
CA VAL A 102 -10.62 -15.89 -17.48
C VAL A 102 -9.49 -14.88 -17.69
N VAL A 103 -9.81 -13.60 -17.76
CA VAL A 103 -8.84 -12.50 -17.80
C VAL A 103 -9.16 -11.53 -16.68
N ASP A 104 -8.24 -11.39 -15.73
CA ASP A 104 -8.34 -10.41 -14.66
C ASP A 104 -6.98 -9.79 -14.33
N GLY A 105 -6.95 -8.48 -14.08
CA GLY A 105 -5.75 -7.77 -13.63
C GLY A 105 -5.56 -6.38 -14.25
N PRO A 106 -4.86 -5.45 -13.58
CA PRO A 106 -4.75 -4.06 -14.01
C PRO A 106 -3.69 -3.81 -15.10
N SER A 107 -2.94 -4.85 -15.51
CA SER A 107 -1.69 -4.71 -16.28
C SER A 107 -1.84 -4.16 -17.71
N ALA A 108 -3.08 -4.09 -18.22
CA ALA A 108 -3.41 -3.49 -19.52
C ALA A 108 -3.96 -2.05 -19.40
N GLY A 109 -3.85 -1.41 -18.23
CA GLY A 109 -4.44 -0.10 -17.98
C GLY A 109 -3.96 1.00 -18.92
N SER A 110 -2.65 1.10 -19.15
CA SER A 110 -2.10 2.08 -20.09
C SER A 110 -2.53 1.80 -21.54
N ALA A 111 -2.68 0.53 -21.91
CA ALA A 111 -3.19 0.09 -23.21
C ALA A 111 -4.68 0.46 -23.40
N MET A 112 -5.50 0.26 -22.37
CA MET A 112 -6.92 0.68 -22.36
C MET A 112 -7.04 2.21 -22.47
N ALA A 113 -6.23 2.96 -21.72
CA ALA A 113 -6.28 4.41 -21.75
C ALA A 113 -5.83 4.98 -23.10
N LEU A 114 -4.78 4.40 -23.71
CA LEU A 114 -4.36 4.72 -25.07
C LEU A 114 -5.51 4.47 -26.07
N LEU A 115 -6.20 3.33 -25.99
CA LEU A 115 -7.35 3.03 -26.86
C LEU A 115 -8.48 4.05 -26.72
N VAL A 116 -8.82 4.46 -25.49
CA VAL A 116 -9.88 5.46 -25.27
C VAL A 116 -9.49 6.80 -25.88
N VAL A 117 -8.30 7.31 -25.56
CA VAL A 117 -7.84 8.60 -26.08
C VAL A 117 -7.70 8.57 -27.61
N SER A 118 -7.17 7.47 -28.16
CA SER A 118 -7.03 7.27 -29.60
C SER A 118 -8.37 7.24 -30.32
N SER A 119 -9.37 6.54 -29.76
CA SER A 119 -10.74 6.47 -30.29
C SER A 119 -11.40 7.86 -30.32
N LEU A 120 -11.26 8.64 -29.24
CA LEU A 120 -11.81 9.99 -29.14
C LEU A 120 -11.12 10.99 -30.07
N ARG A 121 -9.84 10.76 -30.40
CA ARG A 121 -9.05 11.61 -31.32
C ARG A 121 -9.15 11.18 -32.79
N ASP A 122 -9.88 10.10 -33.09
CA ASP A 122 -9.89 9.45 -34.40
C ASP A 122 -8.47 9.14 -34.92
N GLN A 123 -7.59 8.73 -33.99
CA GLN A 123 -6.22 8.33 -34.29
C GLN A 123 -6.15 6.80 -34.32
N LYS A 124 -5.49 6.25 -35.34
CA LYS A 124 -5.29 4.80 -35.46
C LYS A 124 -3.95 4.39 -34.85
N ILE A 125 -3.99 3.52 -33.85
CA ILE A 125 -2.77 2.96 -33.22
C ILE A 125 -2.07 2.03 -34.24
N PRO A 126 -0.74 2.16 -34.46
CA PRO A 126 0.01 1.25 -35.31
C PRO A 126 0.02 -0.19 -34.78
N THR A 127 -0.14 -1.19 -35.66
CA THR A 127 -0.24 -2.61 -35.27
C THR A 127 1.05 -3.24 -34.79
N ASN A 128 2.18 -2.56 -34.99
CA ASN A 128 3.53 -2.97 -34.57
C ASN A 128 3.98 -2.27 -33.28
N VAL A 129 3.06 -1.61 -32.57
CA VAL A 129 3.25 -1.03 -31.24
C VAL A 129 2.51 -1.90 -30.23
N GLY A 130 3.22 -2.34 -29.19
CA GLY A 130 2.65 -3.04 -28.04
C GLY A 130 3.06 -2.32 -26.76
N LEU A 131 2.30 -2.55 -25.68
CA LEU A 131 2.67 -2.00 -24.38
C LEU A 131 2.11 -2.81 -23.22
N THR A 132 2.68 -2.60 -22.03
CA THR A 132 2.19 -3.11 -20.75
C THR A 132 2.31 -2.02 -19.68
N GLY A 133 1.44 -2.03 -18.68
CA GLY A 133 1.46 -1.06 -17.58
C GLY A 133 0.08 -0.85 -16.96
N THR A 134 0.04 -0.66 -15.65
CA THR A 134 -1.18 -0.18 -14.99
C THR A 134 -1.40 1.30 -15.32
N ILE A 135 -2.57 1.85 -15.01
CA ILE A 135 -2.84 3.29 -15.15
C ILE A 135 -3.54 3.80 -13.90
N THR A 136 -3.07 4.93 -13.37
CA THR A 136 -3.71 5.61 -12.24
C THR A 136 -4.80 6.58 -12.71
N ASN A 137 -5.62 7.12 -11.80
CA ASN A 137 -6.59 8.18 -12.13
C ASN A 137 -5.95 9.48 -12.64
N THR A 138 -4.65 9.68 -12.39
CA THR A 138 -3.88 10.86 -12.82
C THR A 138 -3.15 10.63 -14.15
N GLY A 139 -3.18 9.42 -14.70
CA GLY A 139 -2.54 9.09 -15.97
C GLY A 139 -1.10 8.61 -15.84
N GLU A 140 -0.66 8.22 -14.65
CA GLU A 140 0.65 7.60 -14.43
C GLU A 140 0.62 6.12 -14.82
N VAL A 141 1.63 5.68 -15.56
CA VAL A 141 1.83 4.29 -15.98
C VAL A 141 2.59 3.58 -14.87
N GLY A 142 1.96 2.57 -14.27
CA GLY A 142 2.53 1.85 -13.13
C GLY A 142 3.11 0.48 -13.51
N PRO A 143 3.88 -0.11 -12.58
CA PRO A 143 4.64 -1.34 -12.80
C PRO A 143 3.72 -2.56 -12.97
N VAL A 144 4.28 -3.62 -13.56
CA VAL A 144 3.59 -4.88 -13.87
C VAL A 144 4.58 -6.04 -13.77
N GLY A 145 4.12 -7.24 -13.40
CA GLY A 145 4.97 -8.43 -13.40
C GLY A 145 5.22 -9.00 -14.80
N GLY A 146 6.33 -9.74 -14.94
CA GLY A 146 6.68 -10.51 -16.14
C GLY A 146 6.97 -9.65 -17.36
N VAL A 147 7.66 -8.51 -17.18
CA VAL A 147 7.92 -7.55 -18.26
C VAL A 147 8.82 -8.18 -19.33
N PHE A 148 9.85 -8.93 -18.93
CA PHE A 148 10.72 -9.66 -19.84
C PHE A 148 9.95 -10.67 -20.70
N GLU A 149 9.09 -11.48 -20.08
CA GLU A 149 8.27 -12.53 -20.70
C GLU A 149 7.29 -11.92 -21.70
N LYS A 150 6.61 -10.84 -21.30
CA LYS A 150 5.69 -10.08 -22.16
C LYS A 150 6.39 -9.45 -23.34
N ALA A 151 7.55 -8.82 -23.12
CA ALA A 151 8.34 -8.22 -24.19
C ALA A 151 8.86 -9.29 -25.17
N LYS A 152 9.29 -10.44 -24.65
CA LYS A 152 9.73 -11.59 -25.45
C LYS A 152 8.59 -12.11 -26.33
N GLU A 153 7.39 -12.26 -25.79
CA GLU A 153 6.22 -12.71 -26.54
C GLU A 153 5.71 -11.66 -27.53
N ALA A 154 5.79 -10.38 -27.17
CA ALA A 154 5.49 -9.27 -28.08
C ALA A 154 6.37 -9.28 -29.32
N SER A 155 7.68 -9.49 -29.12
CA SER A 155 8.64 -9.63 -30.22
C SER A 155 8.26 -10.76 -31.19
N LYS A 156 7.91 -11.95 -30.66
CA LYS A 156 7.46 -13.08 -31.50
C LYS A 156 6.21 -12.75 -32.32
N ASN A 157 5.36 -11.88 -31.80
CA ASN A 157 4.11 -11.44 -32.44
C ASN A 157 4.27 -10.22 -33.35
N GLY A 158 5.50 -9.89 -33.73
CA GLY A 158 5.80 -8.87 -34.74
C GLY A 158 5.76 -7.44 -34.22
N ILE A 159 5.69 -7.24 -32.90
CA ILE A 159 5.82 -5.92 -32.29
C ILE A 159 7.25 -5.40 -32.52
N LYS A 160 7.36 -4.14 -32.94
CA LYS A 160 8.63 -3.45 -33.22
C LYS A 160 8.97 -2.40 -32.18
N LEU A 161 7.95 -1.85 -31.52
CA LEU A 161 8.08 -0.95 -30.39
C LEU A 161 7.24 -1.50 -29.22
N PHE A 162 7.88 -1.76 -28.09
CA PHE A 162 7.22 -2.21 -26.88
C PHE A 162 7.41 -1.19 -25.76
N LEU A 163 6.31 -0.63 -25.27
CA LEU A 163 6.35 0.37 -24.19
C LEU A 163 6.17 -0.34 -22.84
N ILE A 164 7.07 -0.06 -21.91
CA ILE A 164 7.07 -0.62 -20.55
C ILE A 164 6.95 0.50 -19.52
N PRO A 165 6.55 0.21 -18.27
CA PRO A 165 6.57 1.19 -17.20
C PRO A 165 7.99 1.69 -16.93
N GLN A 166 8.11 2.94 -16.48
CA GLN A 166 9.39 3.51 -16.08
C GLN A 166 9.99 2.76 -14.88
N GLY A 167 11.28 2.42 -14.96
CA GLY A 167 11.99 1.66 -13.93
C GLY A 167 12.04 0.15 -14.19
N GLU A 168 11.31 -0.34 -15.20
CA GLU A 168 11.25 -1.77 -15.56
C GLU A 168 12.30 -2.16 -16.62
N SER A 169 13.25 -1.28 -16.96
CA SER A 169 14.34 -1.58 -17.89
C SER A 169 15.35 -2.57 -17.31
N LYS A 170 15.61 -2.56 -16.00
CA LYS A 170 16.49 -3.55 -15.36
C LYS A 170 15.66 -4.79 -15.05
N GLN A 171 16.11 -5.95 -15.54
CA GLN A 171 15.38 -7.22 -15.37
C GLN A 171 16.32 -8.28 -14.82
N VAL A 172 15.81 -9.09 -13.89
CA VAL A 172 16.51 -10.26 -13.36
C VAL A 172 15.98 -11.47 -14.11
N VAL A 173 16.83 -12.12 -14.91
CA VAL A 173 16.40 -13.24 -15.77
C VAL A 173 17.24 -14.48 -15.54
N LYS A 174 16.58 -15.64 -15.52
CA LYS A 174 17.24 -16.95 -15.49
C LYS A 174 17.60 -17.36 -16.90
N LEU A 175 18.88 -17.25 -17.24
CA LEU A 175 19.44 -17.74 -18.50
C LEU A 175 20.04 -19.13 -18.31
N PRO A 176 20.35 -19.88 -19.38
CA PRO A 176 20.94 -21.22 -19.27
C PRO A 176 22.24 -21.31 -18.47
N ASP A 177 22.93 -20.18 -18.25
CA ASP A 177 24.16 -20.08 -17.46
C ASP A 177 23.99 -19.40 -16.09
N GLY A 178 22.74 -19.25 -15.61
CA GLY A 178 22.40 -18.75 -14.28
C GLY A 178 21.50 -17.51 -14.31
N VAL A 179 21.19 -16.99 -13.11
CA VAL A 179 20.43 -15.76 -12.93
C VAL A 179 21.33 -14.55 -13.23
N LYS A 180 20.85 -13.62 -14.06
CA LYS A 180 21.59 -12.41 -14.45
C LYS A 180 20.72 -11.18 -14.45
N ASN A 181 21.33 -10.04 -14.12
CA ASN A 181 20.74 -8.72 -14.32
C ASN A 181 21.02 -8.25 -15.75
N ILE A 182 19.98 -7.88 -16.49
CA ILE A 182 20.07 -7.34 -17.84
C ILE A 182 19.41 -5.97 -17.93
N ASN A 183 19.83 -5.17 -18.91
CA ASN A 183 19.07 -4.01 -19.40
C ASN A 183 18.18 -4.48 -20.56
N LEU A 184 16.86 -4.49 -20.36
CA LEU A 184 15.87 -4.99 -21.30
C LEU A 184 15.84 -4.20 -22.62
N PRO A 185 15.87 -2.85 -22.65
CA PRO A 185 16.02 -2.10 -23.89
C PRO A 185 17.20 -2.53 -24.76
N GLU A 186 18.41 -2.60 -24.18
CA GLU A 186 19.61 -3.03 -24.89
C GLU A 186 19.50 -4.49 -25.35
N TYR A 187 19.02 -5.36 -24.46
CA TYR A 187 18.86 -6.78 -24.73
C TYR A 187 17.85 -7.04 -25.86
N ALA A 188 16.67 -6.42 -25.79
CA ALA A 188 15.61 -6.58 -26.78
C ALA A 188 16.02 -6.05 -28.16
N LEU A 189 16.74 -4.92 -28.21
CA LEU A 189 17.23 -4.40 -29.50
C LEU A 189 18.24 -5.38 -30.12
N LYS A 190 19.16 -5.89 -29.31
CA LYS A 190 20.23 -6.79 -29.77
C LYS A 190 19.73 -8.17 -30.15
N GLU A 191 18.94 -8.80 -29.29
CA GLU A 191 18.55 -10.21 -29.43
C GLU A 191 17.25 -10.37 -30.24
N TRP A 192 16.38 -9.36 -30.24
CA TRP A 192 15.05 -9.42 -30.86
C TRP A 192 14.81 -8.42 -31.99
N GLY A 193 15.68 -7.40 -32.13
CA GLY A 193 15.47 -6.31 -33.09
C GLY A 193 14.21 -5.49 -32.78
N MET A 194 13.76 -5.50 -31.52
CA MET A 194 12.60 -4.77 -31.02
C MET A 194 13.08 -3.61 -30.15
N LYS A 195 12.54 -2.41 -30.39
CA LYS A 195 12.79 -1.26 -29.51
C LYS A 195 11.90 -1.39 -28.28
N VAL A 196 12.49 -1.33 -27.09
CA VAL A 196 11.75 -1.22 -25.84
C VAL A 196 12.00 0.16 -25.26
N VAL A 197 10.94 0.83 -24.82
CA VAL A 197 11.00 2.20 -24.29
C VAL A 197 10.21 2.28 -23.00
N GLU A 198 10.80 2.92 -21.99
CA GLU A 198 10.14 3.21 -20.73
C GLU A 198 9.18 4.40 -20.86
N THR A 199 8.00 4.26 -20.25
CA THR A 199 6.93 5.26 -20.24
C THR A 199 6.43 5.47 -18.82
N ARG A 200 6.32 6.72 -18.38
CA ARG A 200 5.90 7.08 -17.02
C ARG A 200 4.44 7.53 -16.98
N THR A 201 3.97 8.12 -18.07
CA THR A 201 2.64 8.73 -18.15
C THR A 201 1.92 8.33 -19.43
N LEU A 202 0.61 8.52 -19.46
CA LEU A 202 -0.17 8.35 -20.68
C LEU A 202 0.27 9.34 -21.78
N ASP A 203 0.79 10.53 -21.44
CA ASP A 203 1.41 11.44 -22.40
C ASP A 203 2.62 10.80 -23.11
N ASP A 204 3.48 10.10 -22.36
CA ASP A 204 4.63 9.37 -22.95
C ASP A 204 4.12 8.26 -23.88
N VAL A 205 3.14 7.50 -23.42
CA VAL A 205 2.53 6.42 -24.21
C VAL A 205 1.94 6.96 -25.52
N LEU A 206 1.16 8.04 -25.45
CA LEU A 206 0.61 8.71 -26.64
C LEU A 206 1.73 9.20 -27.57
N THR A 207 2.76 9.81 -27.00
CA THR A 207 3.90 10.33 -27.78
C THR A 207 4.61 9.22 -28.55
N TYR A 208 5.03 8.16 -27.85
CA TYR A 208 5.77 7.07 -28.47
C TYR A 208 4.90 6.20 -29.40
N ALA A 209 3.64 5.96 -29.04
CA ALA A 209 2.75 5.13 -29.86
C ALA A 209 2.50 5.71 -31.27
N PHE A 210 2.62 7.03 -31.45
CA PHE A 210 2.44 7.71 -32.73
C PHE A 210 3.74 8.26 -33.35
N THR A 211 4.90 8.01 -32.72
CA THR A 211 6.20 8.40 -33.25
C THR A 211 6.69 7.38 -34.30
N ASN A 212 7.43 7.84 -35.31
CA ASN A 212 8.09 6.94 -36.25
C ASN A 212 9.11 6.06 -35.50
N ILE A 213 8.88 4.75 -35.49
CA ILE A 213 9.70 3.78 -34.74
C ILE A 213 11.18 3.90 -35.10
N ASP A 214 11.51 4.15 -36.37
CA ASP A 214 12.90 4.25 -36.83
C ASP A 214 13.66 5.42 -36.18
N THR A 215 12.96 6.50 -35.81
CA THR A 215 13.56 7.70 -35.20
C THR A 215 13.71 7.61 -33.69
N ILE A 216 13.14 6.60 -33.04
CA ILE A 216 13.24 6.41 -31.59
C ILE A 216 14.65 5.95 -31.24
N ASP A 217 15.36 6.72 -30.42
CA ASP A 217 16.61 6.28 -29.80
C ASP A 217 16.30 5.63 -28.45
N ILE A 218 16.62 4.34 -28.30
CA ILE A 218 16.38 3.61 -27.03
C ILE A 218 17.31 4.08 -25.91
N ASN A 219 18.39 4.80 -26.24
CA ASN A 219 19.34 5.35 -25.28
C ASN A 219 19.00 6.80 -24.91
N GLN A 220 18.10 7.44 -25.66
CA GLN A 220 17.50 8.69 -25.20
C GLN A 220 16.41 8.32 -24.20
N THR A 221 16.70 8.60 -22.93
CA THR A 221 15.67 8.74 -21.92
C THR A 221 14.60 9.70 -22.43
N THR A 222 13.35 9.45 -22.04
CA THR A 222 12.17 10.31 -22.25
C THR A 222 12.54 11.79 -22.27
N PRO A 223 11.92 12.67 -23.11
CA PRO A 223 12.23 14.11 -23.14
C PRO A 223 12.52 14.63 -21.75
N ALA A 224 13.66 15.31 -21.61
CA ALA A 224 14.27 15.70 -20.34
C ALA A 224 13.20 16.05 -19.32
N GLU A 225 13.25 15.36 -18.17
CA GLU A 225 12.37 15.56 -17.04
C GLU A 225 12.05 17.05 -16.92
N THR A 226 10.78 17.40 -16.69
CA THR A 226 10.56 18.53 -15.80
C THR A 226 11.20 18.08 -14.48
N PRO A 227 12.32 18.69 -14.04
CA PRO A 227 13.07 18.17 -12.91
C PRO A 227 12.13 17.87 -11.76
N ALA A 228 12.29 16.75 -11.06
CA ALA A 228 11.51 16.54 -9.85
C ALA A 228 11.63 17.78 -8.96
N TYR A 229 10.54 18.16 -8.28
CA TYR A 229 10.61 19.29 -7.37
C TYR A 229 11.67 19.00 -6.29
N ILE A 230 12.82 19.67 -6.38
CA ILE A 230 13.87 19.58 -5.38
C ILE A 230 13.53 20.62 -4.32
N PRO A 231 13.21 20.19 -3.09
CA PRO A 231 12.79 21.13 -2.09
C PRO A 231 14.00 21.95 -1.61
N PRO A 232 13.86 23.30 -1.50
CA PRO A 232 14.95 24.14 -1.05
C PRO A 232 15.26 23.85 0.42
N LYS A 233 16.52 24.02 0.81
CA LYS A 233 16.91 23.89 2.22
C LYS A 233 16.13 24.89 3.09
N ILE A 234 15.51 24.41 4.16
CA ILE A 234 14.80 25.23 5.13
C ILE A 234 15.60 25.38 6.44
N SER A 235 15.33 26.46 7.17
CA SER A 235 15.80 26.59 8.55
C SER A 235 14.93 25.71 9.44
N THR A 236 15.51 24.67 10.04
CA THR A 236 14.78 23.78 10.95
C THR A 236 14.63 24.42 12.33
N ASN A 237 13.48 24.17 12.97
CA ASN A 237 13.25 24.59 14.34
C ASN A 237 14.01 23.66 15.30
N PRO A 238 14.69 24.16 16.36
CA PRO A 238 15.42 23.31 17.30
C PRO A 238 14.59 22.18 17.92
N VAL A 239 13.27 22.35 18.08
CA VAL A 239 12.40 21.33 18.66
C VAL A 239 12.28 20.05 17.80
N VAL A 240 12.57 20.13 16.49
CA VAL A 240 12.53 18.95 15.59
C VAL A 240 13.90 18.27 15.45
N SER A 241 14.96 18.79 16.07
CA SER A 241 16.32 18.22 16.03
C SER A 241 16.39 16.73 16.43
N PRO A 242 15.60 16.23 17.42
CA PRO A 242 15.60 14.79 17.72
C PRO A 242 15.14 13.92 16.54
N MET A 243 14.27 14.43 15.66
CA MET A 243 13.88 13.72 14.45
C MET A 243 15.04 13.65 13.45
N HIS A 244 15.82 14.73 13.31
CA HIS A 244 17.01 14.76 12.45
C HIS A 244 18.06 13.72 12.88
N GLU A 245 18.34 13.64 14.19
CA GLU A 245 19.23 12.62 14.75
C GLU A 245 18.72 11.20 14.45
N LEU A 246 17.40 10.99 14.61
CA LEU A 246 16.78 9.70 14.37
C LEU A 246 16.81 9.31 12.88
N ASN A 247 16.49 10.24 11.98
CA ASN A 247 16.54 10.03 10.54
C ASN A 247 17.94 9.63 10.09
N THR A 248 18.96 10.35 10.56
CA THR A 248 20.37 10.03 10.26
C THR A 248 20.72 8.61 10.70
N LYS A 249 20.34 8.24 11.94
CA LYS A 249 20.55 6.89 12.48
C LYS A 249 19.82 5.83 11.67
N PHE A 250 18.55 6.05 11.35
CA PHE A 250 17.73 5.08 10.63
C PHE A 250 18.16 4.93 9.16
N ILE A 251 18.64 5.99 8.51
CA ILE A 251 19.21 5.92 7.15
C ILE A 251 20.44 5.01 7.17
N GLU A 252 21.35 5.18 8.13
CA GLU A 252 22.54 4.33 8.27
C GLU A 252 22.16 2.86 8.49
N GLN A 253 21.22 2.60 9.40
CA GLN A 253 20.71 1.24 9.66
C GLN A 253 20.05 0.63 8.42
N THR A 254 19.27 1.43 7.68
CA THR A 254 18.58 0.99 6.46
C THR A 254 19.58 0.60 5.38
N ARG A 255 20.62 1.42 5.15
CA ARG A 255 21.71 1.08 4.21
C ARG A 255 22.43 -0.20 4.59
N GLU A 256 22.58 -0.48 5.89
CA GLU A 256 23.23 -1.70 6.34
C GLU A 256 22.36 -2.95 6.14
N ILE A 257 21.08 -2.90 6.52
CA ILE A 257 20.16 -4.03 6.27
C ILE A 257 19.97 -4.26 4.77
N MET A 258 19.99 -3.24 3.93
CA MET A 258 19.94 -3.42 2.47
C MET A 258 21.14 -4.20 1.92
N LYS A 259 22.35 -3.97 2.43
CA LYS A 259 23.53 -4.78 2.04
C LYS A 259 23.35 -6.23 2.46
N GLN A 260 22.79 -6.46 3.64
CA GLN A 260 22.49 -7.81 4.14
C GLN A 260 21.41 -8.47 3.28
N ALA A 261 20.34 -7.74 2.94
CA ALA A 261 19.27 -8.19 2.05
C ALA A 261 19.80 -8.59 0.67
N GLN A 262 20.67 -7.77 0.08
CA GLN A 262 21.33 -8.10 -1.20
C GLN A 262 22.19 -9.37 -1.08
N ALA A 263 22.93 -9.51 0.02
CA ALA A 263 23.76 -10.70 0.26
C ALA A 263 22.91 -11.96 0.46
N ALA A 264 21.78 -11.86 1.16
CA ALA A 264 20.82 -12.94 1.35
C ALA A 264 20.18 -13.35 0.03
N LEU A 265 19.70 -12.38 -0.78
CA LEU A 265 19.16 -12.63 -2.12
C LEU A 265 20.16 -13.36 -3.03
N ASN A 266 21.43 -12.96 -3.01
CA ASN A 266 22.47 -13.60 -3.82
C ASN A 266 22.74 -15.06 -3.42
N GLN A 267 22.35 -15.48 -2.22
CA GLN A 267 22.62 -16.80 -1.65
C GLN A 267 21.33 -17.59 -1.36
N THR A 268 20.17 -17.05 -1.73
CA THR A 268 18.87 -17.61 -1.34
C THR A 268 18.64 -19.00 -1.95
N LEU A 269 17.86 -19.81 -1.23
CA LEU A 269 17.39 -21.12 -1.70
C LEU A 269 15.99 -21.05 -2.33
N LEU A 270 15.43 -19.85 -2.51
CA LEU A 270 14.16 -19.64 -3.23
C LEU A 270 14.25 -20.22 -4.65
N ASP A 271 13.27 -21.03 -5.03
CA ASP A 271 13.09 -21.58 -6.38
C ASP A 271 11.80 -21.03 -7.02
N ASP A 272 11.50 -19.76 -6.75
CA ASP A 272 10.42 -18.99 -7.36
C ASP A 272 11.03 -17.75 -8.01
N ASP A 273 11.21 -17.81 -9.33
CA ASP A 273 11.85 -16.75 -10.10
C ASP A 273 11.03 -15.44 -10.06
N GLY A 274 9.69 -15.53 -9.97
CA GLY A 274 8.81 -14.37 -9.89
C GLY A 274 8.88 -13.68 -8.52
N LEU A 275 8.97 -14.46 -7.45
CA LEU A 275 9.18 -13.92 -6.11
C LEU A 275 10.58 -13.28 -5.99
N ILE A 276 11.63 -13.88 -6.56
CA ILE A 276 12.97 -13.29 -6.57
C ILE A 276 12.97 -11.92 -7.28
N GLU A 277 12.27 -11.80 -8.41
CA GLU A 277 12.09 -10.53 -9.12
C GLU A 277 11.40 -9.48 -8.22
N VAL A 278 10.31 -9.87 -7.54
CA VAL A 278 9.59 -8.99 -6.60
C VAL A 278 10.50 -8.51 -5.47
N LEU A 279 11.29 -9.40 -4.87
CA LEU A 279 12.21 -9.06 -3.79
C LEU A 279 13.34 -8.14 -4.27
N SER A 280 13.93 -8.42 -5.44
CA SER A 280 14.97 -7.57 -6.02
C SER A 280 14.45 -6.16 -6.32
N ARG A 281 13.25 -6.06 -6.91
CA ARG A 281 12.61 -4.77 -7.18
C ARG A 281 12.30 -4.00 -5.90
N THR A 282 11.79 -4.70 -4.89
CA THR A 282 11.51 -4.10 -3.57
C THR A 282 12.78 -3.53 -2.93
N LEU A 283 13.94 -4.18 -3.13
CA LEU A 283 15.23 -3.68 -2.65
C LEU A 283 15.73 -2.47 -3.46
N ASP A 284 15.58 -2.48 -4.78
CA ASP A 284 15.91 -1.33 -5.64
C ASP A 284 15.02 -0.10 -5.30
N GLU A 285 13.71 -0.32 -5.04
CA GLU A 285 12.78 0.72 -4.56
C GLU A 285 13.18 1.26 -3.18
N SER A 286 13.66 0.38 -2.30
CA SER A 286 14.19 0.77 -1.00
C SER A 286 15.42 1.68 -1.16
N GLU A 287 16.32 1.39 -2.10
CA GLU A 287 17.50 2.24 -2.39
C GLU A 287 17.11 3.63 -2.85
N LYS A 288 16.16 3.73 -3.79
CA LYS A 288 15.63 5.01 -4.25
C LYS A 288 15.03 5.81 -3.08
N THR A 289 14.26 5.14 -2.24
CA THR A 289 13.53 5.77 -1.13
C THR A 289 14.47 6.26 -0.02
N VAL A 290 15.54 5.52 0.32
CA VAL A 290 16.51 5.96 1.33
C VAL A 290 17.37 7.13 0.84
N ASN A 291 17.70 7.18 -0.46
CA ASN A 291 18.41 8.31 -1.04
C ASN A 291 17.57 9.60 -0.98
N GLU A 292 16.26 9.49 -1.24
CA GLU A 292 15.33 10.60 -1.08
C GLU A 292 15.22 11.05 0.38
N ALA A 293 15.16 10.10 1.31
CA ALA A 293 15.15 10.41 2.74
C ALA A 293 16.40 11.18 3.18
N GLU A 294 17.57 10.82 2.64
CA GLU A 294 18.82 11.51 2.92
C GLU A 294 18.82 12.95 2.39
N LEU A 295 18.38 13.16 1.14
CA LEU A 295 18.23 14.50 0.57
C LEU A 295 17.29 15.38 1.42
N LEU A 296 16.15 14.83 1.82
CA LEU A 296 15.17 15.55 2.63
C LEU A 296 15.69 15.87 4.03
N THR A 297 16.44 14.95 4.65
CA THR A 297 17.14 15.18 5.93
C THR A 297 18.15 16.32 5.81
N GLN A 298 18.94 16.36 4.73
CA GLN A 298 19.92 17.43 4.48
C GLN A 298 19.26 18.80 4.27
N ASN A 299 18.04 18.81 3.72
CA ASN A 299 17.26 20.01 3.46
C ASN A 299 16.32 20.42 4.60
N GLY A 300 16.19 19.62 5.65
CA GLY A 300 15.40 19.93 6.85
C GLY A 300 13.94 19.46 6.86
N TYR A 301 13.56 18.59 5.91
CA TYR A 301 12.19 18.03 5.80
C TYR A 301 12.05 16.73 6.60
N GLU A 302 12.17 16.86 7.91
CA GLU A 302 12.41 15.71 8.79
C GLU A 302 11.24 14.71 8.85
N TYR A 303 9.99 15.15 8.71
CA TYR A 303 8.86 14.22 8.70
C TYR A 303 8.88 13.33 7.44
N SER A 304 9.09 13.95 6.28
CA SER A 304 9.15 13.27 4.99
C SER A 304 10.31 12.29 4.95
N ALA A 305 11.48 12.72 5.41
CA ALA A 305 12.65 11.88 5.56
C ALA A 305 12.39 10.68 6.48
N GLY A 306 11.77 10.90 7.64
CA GLY A 306 11.42 9.82 8.56
C GLY A 306 10.45 8.82 7.97
N ASN A 307 9.45 9.29 7.22
CA ASN A 307 8.49 8.42 6.54
C ASN A 307 9.16 7.54 5.46
N TYR A 308 10.01 8.14 4.61
CA TYR A 308 10.73 7.38 3.59
C TYR A 308 11.72 6.39 4.19
N THR A 309 12.46 6.81 5.21
CA THR A 309 13.39 5.91 5.90
C THR A 309 12.64 4.74 6.54
N PHE A 310 11.48 4.99 7.15
CA PHE A 310 10.65 3.94 7.73
C PHE A 310 10.20 2.90 6.68
N LEU A 311 9.67 3.35 5.54
CA LEU A 311 9.21 2.47 4.47
C LEU A 311 10.37 1.68 3.83
N SER A 312 11.48 2.36 3.55
CA SER A 312 12.69 1.74 3.01
C SER A 312 13.23 0.67 3.95
N LYS A 313 13.24 0.93 5.27
CA LYS A 313 13.65 -0.04 6.28
C LYS A 313 12.75 -1.27 6.31
N VAL A 314 11.42 -1.09 6.30
CA VAL A 314 10.45 -2.21 6.25
C VAL A 314 10.69 -3.07 5.01
N ASN A 315 10.84 -2.44 3.84
CA ASN A 315 11.09 -3.14 2.58
C ASN A 315 12.42 -3.91 2.61
N ALA A 316 13.48 -3.31 3.16
CA ALA A 316 14.78 -3.97 3.25
C ALA A 316 14.76 -5.16 4.23
N TYR A 317 14.06 -5.05 5.37
CA TYR A 317 13.86 -6.18 6.27
C TYR A 317 13.03 -7.29 5.63
N PHE A 318 11.95 -6.95 4.95
CA PHE A 318 11.12 -7.92 4.25
C PHE A 318 11.95 -8.73 3.24
N VAL A 319 12.74 -8.03 2.42
CA VAL A 319 13.63 -8.69 1.45
C VAL A 319 14.67 -9.56 2.15
N HIS A 320 15.30 -9.04 3.20
CA HIS A 320 16.30 -9.77 3.97
C HIS A 320 15.74 -11.07 4.55
N ASP A 321 14.67 -10.96 5.35
CA ASP A 321 14.12 -12.07 6.12
C ASP A 321 13.55 -13.17 5.20
N VAL A 322 12.87 -12.79 4.11
CA VAL A 322 12.37 -13.75 3.12
C VAL A 322 13.51 -14.44 2.36
N ALA A 323 14.53 -13.69 1.96
CA ALA A 323 15.65 -14.26 1.22
C ALA A 323 16.49 -15.20 2.10
N GLU A 324 16.61 -14.91 3.39
CA GLU A 324 17.31 -15.75 4.38
C GLU A 324 16.49 -16.97 4.79
N ASP A 325 15.19 -16.81 5.01
CA ASP A 325 14.26 -17.86 5.44
C ASP A 325 13.00 -17.92 4.57
N PRO A 326 13.05 -18.65 3.43
CA PRO A 326 11.92 -18.77 2.50
C PRO A 326 10.65 -19.38 3.11
N GLU A 327 10.76 -20.14 4.22
CA GLU A 327 9.61 -20.76 4.91
C GLU A 327 8.67 -19.70 5.53
N LEU A 328 9.09 -18.43 5.62
CA LEU A 328 8.25 -17.33 6.08
C LEU A 328 7.08 -17.02 5.12
N ILE A 329 7.22 -17.36 3.83
CA ILE A 329 6.19 -17.11 2.79
C ILE A 329 5.17 -18.27 2.69
N ASP A 330 5.06 -19.10 3.73
CA ASP A 330 3.96 -20.06 3.86
C ASP A 330 2.78 -19.48 4.67
N LEU A 331 1.54 -19.71 4.20
CA LEU A 331 0.32 -19.29 4.92
C LEU A 331 0.20 -19.88 6.32
N GLU A 332 0.74 -21.08 6.53
CA GLU A 332 0.77 -21.77 7.82
C GLU A 332 2.20 -21.81 8.41
N SER A 333 3.06 -20.84 8.05
CA SER A 333 4.44 -20.76 8.53
C SER A 333 4.53 -20.73 10.07
N ASP A 334 5.02 -21.82 10.66
CA ASP A 334 5.33 -21.92 12.08
C ASP A 334 6.48 -20.96 12.47
N ALA A 335 7.46 -20.77 11.57
CA ALA A 335 8.57 -19.86 11.76
C ALA A 335 8.11 -18.39 11.89
N LEU A 336 7.19 -17.96 11.03
CA LEU A 336 6.58 -16.63 11.13
C LEU A 336 5.78 -16.49 12.43
N LEU A 337 5.03 -17.53 12.83
CA LEU A 337 4.25 -17.50 14.07
C LEU A 337 5.13 -17.41 15.32
N GLU A 338 6.28 -18.09 15.32
CA GLU A 338 7.29 -17.99 16.38
C GLU A 338 7.83 -16.55 16.46
N LYS A 339 8.25 -15.97 15.33
CA LYS A 339 8.68 -14.56 15.24
C LYS A 339 7.62 -13.57 15.75
N VAL A 340 6.35 -13.78 15.40
CA VAL A 340 5.23 -12.95 15.87
C VAL A 340 5.05 -13.07 17.39
N THR A 341 5.20 -14.28 17.95
CA THR A 341 5.08 -14.52 19.40
C THR A 341 6.23 -13.87 20.18
N GLU A 342 7.45 -13.92 19.65
CA GLU A 342 8.60 -13.22 20.23
C GLU A 342 8.41 -11.70 20.19
N LEU A 343 7.94 -11.16 19.05
CA LEU A 343 7.66 -9.74 18.89
C LEU A 343 6.57 -9.26 19.86
N GLU A 344 5.49 -10.01 20.02
CA GLU A 344 4.46 -9.69 21.00
C GLU A 344 5.03 -9.60 22.42
N THR A 345 5.88 -10.55 22.80
CA THR A 345 6.50 -10.58 24.14
C THR A 345 7.30 -9.30 24.42
N VAL A 346 8.07 -8.83 23.43
CA VAL A 346 8.86 -7.58 23.59
C VAL A 346 7.96 -6.34 23.56
N VAL A 347 6.91 -6.32 22.73
CA VAL A 347 5.90 -5.25 22.68
C VAL A 347 5.16 -5.12 24.01
N GLU A 348 4.73 -6.24 24.61
CA GLU A 348 4.09 -6.25 25.94
C GLU A 348 5.02 -5.76 27.05
N LYS A 349 6.32 -6.08 26.94
CA LYS A 349 7.33 -5.60 27.88
C LYS A 349 7.51 -4.08 27.76
N GLN A 350 7.56 -3.54 26.54
CA GLN A 350 7.64 -2.10 26.30
C GLN A 350 6.37 -1.37 26.77
N GLN A 351 5.18 -1.97 26.57
CA GLN A 351 3.91 -1.45 27.10
C GLN A 351 3.99 -1.21 28.61
N LYS A 352 4.44 -2.22 29.35
CA LYS A 352 4.63 -2.14 30.81
C LYS A 352 5.66 -1.08 31.22
N ILE A 353 6.58 -0.69 30.34
CA ILE A 353 7.54 0.39 30.60
C ILE A 353 6.87 1.75 30.40
N LEU A 354 6.18 1.95 29.26
CA LEU A 354 5.46 3.19 28.94
C LEU A 354 4.34 3.52 29.93
N ASP A 355 3.70 2.51 30.52
CA ASP A 355 2.59 2.70 31.47
C ASP A 355 3.04 3.11 32.89
N LYS A 356 4.35 3.17 33.15
CA LYS A 356 4.85 3.50 34.50
C LYS A 356 4.85 4.99 34.77
N THR A 357 5.39 5.77 33.84
CA THR A 357 5.66 7.19 34.06
C THR A 357 5.50 7.97 32.76
N VAL A 358 4.75 9.06 32.81
CA VAL A 358 4.64 10.04 31.72
C VAL A 358 5.81 11.04 31.86
N PRO A 359 6.75 11.11 30.91
CA PRO A 359 7.79 12.14 30.87
C PRO A 359 7.19 13.48 30.42
N ILE A 360 7.22 14.50 31.27
CA ILE A 360 6.39 15.70 31.09
C ILE A 360 6.94 16.63 30.02
N GLU A 361 8.23 16.97 30.06
CA GLU A 361 8.81 17.87 29.06
C GLU A 361 8.90 17.21 27.68
N GLY A 362 9.12 15.90 27.64
CA GLY A 362 9.13 15.05 26.45
C GLY A 362 7.77 14.45 26.08
N VAL A 363 6.66 14.98 26.61
CA VAL A 363 5.35 14.31 26.51
C VAL A 363 4.86 14.08 25.08
N GLU A 364 5.21 14.96 24.14
CA GLU A 364 4.86 14.79 22.72
C GLU A 364 5.51 13.53 22.12
N TRP A 365 6.77 13.27 22.46
CA TRP A 365 7.50 12.08 22.04
C TRP A 365 7.00 10.83 22.76
N TYR A 366 6.60 10.97 24.02
CA TYR A 366 5.94 9.90 24.76
C TYR A 366 4.60 9.49 24.13
N ILE A 367 3.77 10.45 23.74
CA ILE A 367 2.51 10.21 23.04
C ILE A 367 2.79 9.46 21.73
N ALA A 368 3.74 9.94 20.92
CA ALA A 368 4.11 9.26 19.69
C ALA A 368 4.65 7.85 19.92
N ALA A 369 5.42 7.62 20.99
CA ALA A 369 5.88 6.30 21.38
C ALA A 369 4.70 5.36 21.68
N GLN A 370 3.69 5.84 22.41
CA GLN A 370 2.46 5.08 22.68
C GLN A 370 1.70 4.76 21.37
N GLN A 371 1.53 5.75 20.48
CA GLN A 371 0.87 5.54 19.20
C GLN A 371 1.55 4.43 18.38
N ARG A 372 2.89 4.48 18.25
CA ARG A 372 3.62 3.46 17.47
C ARG A 372 3.55 2.09 18.12
N LEU A 373 3.57 2.01 19.46
CA LEU A 373 3.39 0.72 20.14
C LEU A 373 2.01 0.13 19.88
N THR A 374 0.96 0.96 19.94
CA THR A 374 -0.41 0.54 19.67
C THR A 374 -0.59 0.12 18.22
N TRP A 375 0.06 0.80 17.28
CA TRP A 375 0.03 0.37 15.87
C TRP A 375 0.73 -0.97 15.67
N ALA A 376 1.86 -1.23 16.35
CA ALA A 376 2.49 -2.55 16.35
C ALA A 376 1.55 -3.63 16.92
N GLN A 377 0.81 -3.33 18.00
CA GLN A 377 -0.16 -4.26 18.60
C GLN A 377 -1.30 -4.60 17.63
N LEU A 378 -1.80 -3.62 16.88
CA LEU A 378 -2.85 -3.85 15.87
C LEU A 378 -2.35 -4.77 14.75
N GLU A 379 -1.13 -4.56 14.24
CA GLU A 379 -0.56 -5.44 13.21
C GLU A 379 -0.33 -6.87 13.75
N ILE A 380 0.20 -7.01 14.97
CA ILE A 380 0.34 -8.32 15.63
C ILE A 380 -1.00 -9.04 15.78
N ALA A 381 -2.07 -8.32 16.14
CA ALA A 381 -3.40 -8.89 16.25
C ALA A 381 -3.90 -9.45 14.90
N LYS A 382 -3.69 -8.72 13.79
CA LYS A 382 -4.02 -9.21 12.44
C LYS A 382 -3.27 -10.50 12.09
N LEU A 383 -2.00 -10.63 12.50
CA LEU A 383 -1.16 -11.79 12.20
C LEU A 383 -1.57 -13.06 12.97
N LYS A 384 -2.27 -12.89 14.10
CA LYS A 384 -2.74 -13.98 14.95
C LYS A 384 -4.11 -14.52 14.55
N ASP A 385 -4.93 -13.69 13.92
CA ASP A 385 -6.19 -14.14 13.35
C ASP A 385 -5.87 -15.04 12.16
N THR A 386 -6.24 -16.31 12.26
CA THR A 386 -6.05 -17.26 11.16
C THR A 386 -6.88 -16.78 9.97
N PRO A 387 -6.28 -16.50 8.80
CA PRO A 387 -7.05 -16.10 7.64
C PRO A 387 -8.08 -17.20 7.36
N THR A 388 -9.36 -16.81 7.25
CA THR A 388 -10.36 -17.74 6.73
C THR A 388 -9.95 -17.99 5.29
N ILE A 389 -9.49 -19.21 4.96
CA ILE A 389 -9.13 -19.56 3.59
C ILE A 389 -10.42 -19.57 2.77
N ILE A 390 -10.75 -18.44 2.14
CA ILE A 390 -11.84 -18.28 1.17
C ILE A 390 -11.27 -18.24 -0.26
N VAL A 391 -9.99 -18.61 -0.42
CA VAL A 391 -9.21 -18.38 -1.65
C VAL A 391 -9.21 -19.62 -2.55
N VAL A 392 -9.44 -19.41 -3.84
CA VAL A 392 -9.67 -20.46 -4.86
C VAL A 392 -8.46 -20.62 -5.81
N THR A 393 -7.38 -19.84 -5.64
CA THR A 393 -6.22 -19.79 -6.56
C THR A 393 -4.88 -19.72 -5.81
N GLU A 394 -3.83 -20.32 -6.38
CA GLU A 394 -2.46 -20.33 -5.83
C GLU A 394 -1.83 -18.92 -5.72
N ASP A 395 -2.08 -18.02 -6.68
CA ASP A 395 -1.51 -16.65 -6.62
C ASP A 395 -1.99 -15.85 -5.42
N ALA A 396 -3.26 -15.97 -5.08
CA ALA A 396 -3.85 -15.27 -3.95
C ALA A 396 -3.40 -15.87 -2.61
N ILE A 397 -2.96 -17.13 -2.58
CA ILE A 397 -2.30 -17.75 -1.43
C ILE A 397 -0.91 -17.13 -1.22
N HIS A 398 -0.11 -17.02 -2.29
CA HIS A 398 1.22 -16.41 -2.22
C HIS A 398 1.16 -14.92 -1.85
N ALA A 399 0.25 -14.16 -2.47
CA ALA A 399 0.06 -12.74 -2.15
C ALA A 399 -0.30 -12.53 -0.68
N GLN A 400 -1.17 -13.36 -0.12
CA GLN A 400 -1.54 -13.29 1.29
C GLN A 400 -0.37 -13.69 2.21
N ALA A 401 0.47 -14.64 1.82
CA ALA A 401 1.64 -15.00 2.61
C ALA A 401 2.69 -13.88 2.63
N VAL A 402 2.96 -13.25 1.48
CA VAL A 402 3.80 -12.05 1.36
C VAL A 402 3.29 -10.93 2.27
N GLU A 403 1.98 -10.65 2.22
CA GLU A 403 1.34 -9.62 3.05
C GLU A 403 1.54 -9.89 4.55
N ARG A 404 1.48 -11.15 5.00
CA ARG A 404 1.71 -11.50 6.41
C ARG A 404 3.15 -11.18 6.85
N VAL A 405 4.15 -11.47 6.02
CA VAL A 405 5.54 -11.13 6.37
C VAL A 405 5.73 -9.60 6.38
N GLN A 406 5.14 -8.87 5.44
CA GLN A 406 5.19 -7.41 5.43
C GLN A 406 4.53 -6.81 6.68
N ASN A 407 3.35 -7.30 7.07
CA ASN A 407 2.66 -6.87 8.28
C ASN A 407 3.50 -7.14 9.54
N TYR A 408 4.25 -8.25 9.58
CA TYR A 408 5.22 -8.52 10.64
C TYR A 408 6.34 -7.48 10.68
N GLU A 409 6.94 -7.14 9.53
CA GLU A 409 8.01 -6.13 9.48
C GLU A 409 7.52 -4.71 9.79
N PHE A 410 6.27 -4.38 9.46
CA PHE A 410 5.61 -3.16 9.92
C PHE A 410 5.46 -3.16 11.45
N ALA A 411 4.95 -4.24 12.04
CA ALA A 411 4.79 -4.35 13.48
C ALA A 411 6.14 -4.17 14.22
N LYS A 412 7.18 -4.85 13.73
CA LYS A 412 8.55 -4.75 14.26
C LYS A 412 9.10 -3.34 14.13
N SER A 413 8.99 -2.71 12.97
CA SER A 413 9.48 -1.35 12.73
C SER A 413 8.72 -0.29 13.55
N TRP A 414 7.42 -0.49 13.77
CA TRP A 414 6.63 0.36 14.67
C TRP A 414 7.05 0.24 16.13
N HIS A 415 7.32 -0.99 16.58
CA HIS A 415 7.86 -1.23 17.92
C HIS A 415 9.23 -0.56 18.11
N GLU A 416 10.16 -0.71 17.17
CA GLU A 416 11.47 -0.03 17.21
C GLU A 416 11.31 1.50 17.29
N SER A 417 10.42 2.07 16.48
CA SER A 417 10.14 3.51 16.50
C SER A 417 9.58 3.96 17.86
N SER A 418 8.74 3.13 18.49
CA SER A 418 8.23 3.37 19.83
C SER A 418 9.34 3.46 20.87
N GLN A 419 10.33 2.58 20.80
CA GLN A 419 11.47 2.58 21.72
C GLN A 419 12.28 3.87 21.57
N GLU A 420 12.64 4.24 20.34
CA GLU A 420 13.43 5.46 20.07
C GLU A 420 12.70 6.74 20.49
N PHE A 421 11.40 6.84 20.21
CA PHE A 421 10.60 7.99 20.64
C PHE A 421 10.48 8.07 22.17
N TYR A 422 10.37 6.94 22.85
CA TYR A 422 10.34 6.94 24.31
C TYR A 422 11.69 7.34 24.92
N ASP A 423 12.80 6.91 24.32
CA ASP A 423 14.14 7.31 24.75
C ASP A 423 14.35 8.81 24.56
N ILE A 424 13.87 9.39 23.47
CA ILE A 424 13.83 10.86 23.28
C ILE A 424 13.00 11.52 24.39
N ALA A 425 11.79 11.01 24.66
CA ALA A 425 10.91 11.55 25.68
C ALA A 425 11.58 11.57 27.08
N LEU A 426 12.29 10.50 27.43
CA LEU A 426 13.02 10.40 28.69
C LEU A 426 14.22 11.34 28.75
N ARG A 427 15.03 11.44 27.69
CA ARG A 427 16.18 12.37 27.62
C ARG A 427 15.76 13.82 27.79
N MET A 428 14.60 14.19 27.25
CA MET A 428 14.07 15.54 27.33
C MET A 428 13.46 15.89 28.69
N SER A 429 13.15 14.88 29.52
CA SER A 429 12.32 15.08 30.71
C SER A 429 13.11 15.06 32.01
N THR A 430 12.82 16.04 32.86
CA THR A 430 13.29 16.06 34.26
C THR A 430 12.16 15.70 35.23
N LYS A 431 10.91 15.85 34.78
CA LYS A 431 9.70 15.56 35.55
C LYS A 431 8.96 14.38 34.96
N GLY A 432 8.51 13.51 35.86
CA GLY A 432 7.67 12.36 35.56
C GLY A 432 6.34 12.44 36.31
N LEU A 433 5.32 11.79 35.76
CA LEU A 433 4.02 11.63 36.42
C LEU A 433 3.60 10.15 36.39
N LYS A 434 3.34 9.55 37.56
CA LYS A 434 2.77 8.18 37.63
C LYS A 434 1.32 8.19 37.12
N THR A 435 0.99 7.26 36.24
CA THR A 435 -0.25 7.15 35.43
C THR A 435 -1.57 7.23 36.21
N GLN A 436 -2.72 7.58 35.62
CA GLN A 436 -3.04 8.53 34.53
C GLN A 436 -4.18 9.42 35.06
N SER A 437 -4.03 10.71 34.85
CA SER A 437 -4.93 11.76 35.31
C SER A 437 -6.10 11.91 34.31
N PRO A 438 -7.29 12.40 34.70
CA PRO A 438 -8.53 12.31 33.90
C PRO A 438 -8.51 13.28 32.70
N PHE A 439 -7.79 12.94 31.63
CA PHE A 439 -7.87 13.60 30.33
C PHE A 439 -9.04 13.03 29.48
N VAL A 440 -9.94 12.27 30.12
CA VAL A 440 -11.00 11.45 29.49
C VAL A 440 -12.04 12.30 28.77
N ASP A 441 -12.44 13.42 29.37
CA ASP A 441 -13.59 14.20 28.89
C ASP A 441 -13.28 14.95 27.58
N TYR A 442 -12.00 15.21 27.28
CA TYR A 442 -11.59 16.03 26.14
C TYR A 442 -11.63 15.29 24.79
N TYR A 443 -11.32 13.99 24.75
CA TYR A 443 -11.25 13.27 23.47
C TYR A 443 -12.53 12.55 23.05
N ALA A 444 -13.55 12.48 23.91
CA ALA A 444 -14.83 11.84 23.59
C ALA A 444 -15.47 12.45 22.34
N ASP A 445 -15.35 13.77 22.16
CA ASP A 445 -15.84 14.48 20.98
C ASP A 445 -15.03 14.15 19.73
N PHE A 446 -13.69 14.09 19.81
CA PHE A 446 -12.84 13.68 18.68
C PHE A 446 -13.15 12.26 18.20
N VAL A 447 -13.29 11.30 19.12
CA VAL A 447 -13.66 9.91 18.79
C VAL A 447 -15.01 9.86 18.11
N LYS A 448 -16.02 10.51 18.70
CA LYS A 448 -17.38 10.53 18.17
C LYS A 448 -17.44 11.16 16.77
N ASN A 449 -16.73 12.28 16.58
CA ASN A 449 -16.69 12.96 15.29
C ASN A 449 -15.94 12.14 14.24
N ALA A 450 -14.82 11.50 14.61
CA ALA A 450 -14.10 10.60 13.71
C ALA A 450 -14.95 9.38 13.32
N GLN A 451 -15.68 8.78 14.26
CA GLN A 451 -16.62 7.69 13.98
C GLN A 451 -17.70 8.12 12.98
N ASN A 452 -18.37 9.25 13.24
CA ASN A 452 -19.41 9.76 12.35
C ASN A 452 -18.87 10.07 10.96
N GLY A 453 -17.66 10.63 10.87
CA GLY A 453 -17.04 10.98 9.58
C GLY A 453 -16.63 9.76 8.76
N LEU A 454 -16.22 8.67 9.40
CA LEU A 454 -15.92 7.39 8.74
C LEU A 454 -17.15 6.72 8.12
N GLU A 455 -18.36 6.99 8.61
CA GLU A 455 -19.60 6.51 7.98
C GLU A 455 -19.88 7.18 6.63
N ILE A 456 -19.25 8.32 6.34
CA ILE A 456 -19.50 9.16 5.17
C ILE A 456 -18.49 8.89 4.04
N ILE A 457 -17.24 8.56 4.39
CA ILE A 457 -16.17 8.31 3.42
C ILE A 457 -16.11 6.84 3.00
N SER A 458 -15.60 6.56 1.80
CA SER A 458 -15.44 5.17 1.35
C SER A 458 -14.39 4.44 2.19
N THR A 459 -14.52 3.11 2.33
CA THR A 459 -13.58 2.29 3.09
C THR A 459 -12.14 2.38 2.56
N ALA A 460 -11.95 2.58 1.26
CA ALA A 460 -10.62 2.71 0.66
C ALA A 460 -9.97 4.07 0.95
N GLU A 461 -10.75 5.16 0.95
CA GLU A 461 -10.25 6.51 1.23
C GLU A 461 -10.06 6.76 2.74
N GLY A 462 -10.72 5.94 3.58
CA GLY A 462 -10.73 6.07 5.04
C GLY A 462 -9.78 5.16 5.79
N GLU A 463 -8.95 4.35 5.13
CA GLU A 463 -8.21 3.27 5.80
C GLU A 463 -7.22 3.75 6.86
N ASP A 464 -6.40 4.78 6.59
CA ASP A 464 -5.48 5.31 7.62
C ASP A 464 -6.25 5.99 8.77
N ALA A 465 -7.38 6.64 8.46
CA ALA A 465 -8.25 7.21 9.49
C ALA A 465 -8.89 6.12 10.36
N GLN A 466 -9.34 5.01 9.75
CA GLN A 466 -9.90 3.86 10.45
C GLN A 466 -8.85 3.20 11.35
N ARG A 467 -7.65 2.95 10.84
CA ARG A 467 -6.53 2.38 11.62
C ARG A 467 -6.19 3.24 12.84
N ARG A 468 -6.18 4.56 12.69
CA ARG A 468 -5.96 5.50 13.82
C ARG A 468 -7.11 5.48 14.81
N LEU A 469 -8.35 5.38 14.33
CA LEU A 469 -9.51 5.24 15.20
C LEU A 469 -9.49 3.92 16.00
N ASP A 470 -9.13 2.81 15.35
CA ASP A 470 -8.95 1.51 16.01
C ASP A 470 -7.86 1.57 17.08
N ALA A 471 -6.75 2.28 16.78
CA ALA A 471 -5.70 2.54 17.74
C ALA A 471 -6.20 3.39 18.92
N ALA A 472 -7.03 4.40 18.67
CA ALA A 472 -7.63 5.21 19.73
C ALA A 472 -8.53 4.38 20.66
N VAL A 473 -9.33 3.45 20.09
CA VAL A 473 -10.17 2.54 20.86
C VAL A 473 -9.33 1.60 21.72
N LEU A 474 -8.24 1.05 21.16
CA LEU A 474 -7.32 0.18 21.88
C LEU A 474 -6.60 0.93 23.02
N ASP A 475 -6.14 2.15 22.75
CA ASP A 475 -5.53 3.03 23.75
C ASP A 475 -6.48 3.39 24.88
N GLN A 476 -7.74 3.69 24.55
CA GLN A 476 -8.78 3.95 25.53
C GLN A 476 -9.02 2.75 26.45
N ALA A 477 -9.11 1.54 25.89
CA ALA A 477 -9.26 0.32 26.67
C ALA A 477 -8.05 0.07 27.59
N GLY A 478 -6.86 0.49 27.17
CA GLY A 478 -5.62 0.44 27.93
C GLY A 478 -5.38 1.62 28.89
N LEU A 479 -6.37 2.51 29.08
CA LEU A 479 -6.23 3.74 29.89
C LEU A 479 -5.05 4.63 29.43
N ARG A 480 -4.81 4.72 28.13
CA ARG A 480 -3.79 5.58 27.49
C ARG A 480 -4.43 6.80 26.85
N HIS A 481 -5.01 7.66 27.67
CA HIS A 481 -5.89 8.75 27.23
C HIS A 481 -5.21 9.77 26.31
N LEU A 482 -3.92 10.07 26.52
CA LEU A 482 -3.18 10.99 25.66
C LEU A 482 -3.00 10.46 24.23
N SER A 483 -2.58 9.20 24.11
CA SER A 483 -2.43 8.52 22.81
C SER A 483 -3.78 8.35 22.12
N ALA A 484 -4.83 8.01 22.88
CA ALA A 484 -6.19 7.93 22.36
C ALA A 484 -6.67 9.27 21.79
N ALA A 485 -6.42 10.38 22.49
CA ALA A 485 -6.75 11.73 22.03
C ALA A 485 -6.03 12.07 20.72
N MET A 486 -4.72 11.84 20.65
CA MET A 486 -3.91 12.15 19.47
C MET A 486 -4.30 11.29 18.26
N ASN A 487 -4.54 10.00 18.46
CA ASN A 487 -5.01 9.09 17.41
C ASN A 487 -6.38 9.52 16.87
N SER A 488 -7.31 9.89 17.74
CA SER A 488 -8.66 10.35 17.35
C SER A 488 -8.62 11.67 16.58
N ALA A 489 -7.84 12.64 17.07
CA ALA A 489 -7.66 13.93 16.42
C ALA A 489 -7.00 13.78 15.04
N SER A 490 -6.02 12.89 14.92
CA SER A 490 -5.39 12.58 13.63
C SER A 490 -6.36 11.89 12.66
N ALA A 491 -7.18 10.96 13.14
CA ALA A 491 -8.21 10.32 12.32
C ALA A 491 -9.21 11.36 11.78
N LEU A 492 -9.68 12.26 12.64
CA LEU A 492 -10.58 13.34 12.26
C LEU A 492 -9.95 14.29 11.23
N ALA A 493 -8.67 14.62 11.37
CA ALA A 493 -7.94 15.45 10.41
C ALA A 493 -7.95 14.84 9.00
N LEU A 494 -7.64 13.54 8.90
CA LEU A 494 -7.64 12.82 7.63
C LEU A 494 -9.03 12.73 7.02
N ILE A 495 -10.06 12.45 7.83
CA ILE A 495 -11.44 12.43 7.35
C ILE A 495 -11.84 13.79 6.79
N ASN A 496 -11.55 14.87 7.53
CA ASN A 496 -11.85 16.23 7.09
C ASN A 496 -11.09 16.61 5.81
N ALA A 497 -9.86 16.12 5.63
CA ALA A 497 -9.10 16.30 4.40
C ALA A 497 -9.71 15.52 3.22
N THR A 498 -10.20 14.31 3.45
CA THR A 498 -10.88 13.49 2.43
C THR A 498 -12.20 14.13 2.00
N LEU A 499 -12.99 14.65 2.93
CA LEU A 499 -14.30 15.25 2.64
C LEU A 499 -14.22 16.46 1.69
N VAL A 500 -13.08 17.16 1.65
CA VAL A 500 -12.85 18.32 0.78
C VAL A 500 -12.13 17.98 -0.53
N GLN A 501 -11.84 16.71 -0.81
CA GLN A 501 -11.21 16.30 -2.08
C GLN A 501 -12.12 16.49 -3.31
N ASN A 502 -13.43 16.67 -3.09
CA ASN A 502 -14.38 16.99 -4.16
C ASN A 502 -14.45 18.50 -4.48
N ASP A 503 -13.79 19.34 -3.69
CA ASP A 503 -13.74 20.79 -3.91
C ASP A 503 -12.82 21.13 -5.09
N SER A 504 -12.88 22.38 -5.58
CA SER A 504 -11.98 22.79 -6.66
C SER A 504 -10.54 22.91 -6.14
N ASN A 505 -9.55 22.74 -7.03
CA ASN A 505 -8.13 22.94 -6.68
C ASN A 505 -7.85 24.34 -6.09
N ALA A 506 -8.65 25.36 -6.46
CA ALA A 506 -8.53 26.70 -5.89
C ALA A 506 -9.00 26.75 -4.44
N ASP A 507 -10.10 26.07 -4.11
CA ASP A 507 -10.64 26.00 -2.75
C ASP A 507 -9.71 25.21 -1.81
N ILE A 508 -9.20 24.05 -2.28
CA ILE A 508 -8.23 23.23 -1.54
C ILE A 508 -6.97 24.04 -1.24
N ARG A 509 -6.46 24.78 -2.23
CA ARG A 509 -5.31 25.66 -2.08
C ARG A 509 -5.57 26.75 -1.05
N GLN A 510 -6.69 27.47 -1.17
CA GLN A 510 -7.02 28.54 -0.25
C GLN A 510 -7.05 28.03 1.19
N LYS A 511 -7.74 26.91 1.42
CA LYS A 511 -7.83 26.29 2.74
C LYS A 511 -6.45 25.87 3.27
N LEU A 512 -5.61 25.27 2.42
CA LEU A 512 -4.24 24.90 2.79
C LEU A 512 -3.40 26.13 3.19
N GLU A 513 -3.45 27.20 2.40
CA GLU A 513 -2.71 28.44 2.66
C GLU A 513 -3.19 29.11 3.97
N GLU A 514 -4.50 29.21 4.19
CA GLU A 514 -5.10 29.74 5.43
C GLU A 514 -4.71 28.93 6.67
N THR A 515 -4.75 27.59 6.58
CA THR A 515 -4.34 26.73 7.69
C THR A 515 -2.83 26.87 7.99
N ILE A 516 -1.98 26.95 6.97
CA ILE A 516 -0.54 27.17 7.14
C ILE A 516 -0.27 28.51 7.84
N GLU A 517 -0.89 29.60 7.37
CA GLU A 517 -0.71 30.94 7.93
C GLU A 517 -1.12 30.99 9.41
N SER A 518 -2.31 30.47 9.73
CA SER A 518 -2.81 30.35 11.10
C SER A 518 -1.86 29.59 12.02
N LEU A 519 -1.31 28.46 11.55
CA LEU A 519 -0.39 27.64 12.34
C LEU A 519 0.97 28.30 12.53
N ASP A 520 1.48 28.98 11.51
CA ASP A 520 2.72 29.76 11.63
C ASP A 520 2.56 30.84 12.69
N GLU A 521 1.47 31.62 12.68
CA GLU A 521 1.19 32.64 13.69
C GLU A 521 1.14 32.05 15.11
N LYS A 522 0.39 30.95 15.28
CA LYS A 522 0.24 30.25 16.57
C LYS A 522 1.56 29.71 17.12
N MET A 523 2.44 29.21 16.26
CA MET A 523 3.66 28.51 16.67
C MET A 523 4.94 29.36 16.59
N ASN A 524 4.96 30.51 15.90
CA ASN A 524 6.20 31.26 15.66
C ASN A 524 6.99 31.58 16.95
N ALA A 525 6.29 31.94 18.03
CA ALA A 525 6.92 32.29 19.31
C ALA A 525 7.37 31.08 20.16
N GLN A 526 7.01 29.84 19.80
CA GLN A 526 7.10 28.65 20.66
C GLN A 526 8.23 27.70 20.25
N LEU A 527 9.48 28.16 20.26
CA LEU A 527 10.63 27.46 19.66
C LEU A 527 11.02 26.10 20.30
N THR A 528 10.37 25.69 21.38
CA THR A 528 10.70 24.45 22.12
C THR A 528 9.50 23.52 22.32
N ARG A 529 8.37 23.77 21.66
CA ARG A 529 7.14 22.97 21.74
C ARG A 529 6.54 22.71 20.36
N TYR A 530 5.60 21.77 20.33
CA TYR A 530 4.80 21.40 19.16
C TYR A 530 5.63 20.71 18.08
N ALA A 531 6.49 19.77 18.48
CA ALA A 531 7.40 19.05 17.59
C ALA A 531 6.64 18.40 16.43
N TRP A 532 5.59 17.62 16.72
CA TRP A 532 4.83 16.91 15.69
C TRP A 532 3.99 17.85 14.81
N ALA A 533 3.37 18.88 15.38
CA ALA A 533 2.62 19.85 14.59
C ALA A 533 3.54 20.62 13.62
N ARG A 534 4.77 20.97 14.05
CA ARG A 534 5.78 21.59 13.17
C ARG A 534 6.25 20.65 12.08
N LEU A 535 6.55 19.40 12.42
CA LEU A 535 6.90 18.36 11.46
C LEU A 535 5.85 18.22 10.34
N TYR A 536 4.57 18.21 10.72
CA TYR A 536 3.46 18.19 9.76
C TYR A 536 3.34 19.50 8.96
N LEU A 537 3.49 20.65 9.61
CA LEU A 537 3.41 21.97 8.97
C LEU A 537 4.51 22.17 7.92
N ASP A 538 5.76 21.83 8.24
CA ASP A 538 6.89 21.94 7.31
C ASP A 538 6.67 21.06 6.07
N HIS A 539 6.03 19.90 6.25
CA HIS A 539 5.65 19.03 5.15
C HIS A 539 4.44 19.54 4.35
N ALA A 540 3.47 20.17 5.01
CA ALA A 540 2.37 20.84 4.31
C ALA A 540 2.90 21.96 3.39
N LYS A 541 3.87 22.75 3.87
CA LYS A 541 4.57 23.77 3.07
C LYS A 541 5.37 23.18 1.92
N TYR A 542 6.04 22.05 2.14
CA TYR A 542 6.69 21.29 1.07
C TYR A 542 5.70 20.97 -0.06
N TYR A 543 4.55 20.42 0.28
CA TYR A 543 3.53 20.01 -0.69
C TYR A 543 2.87 21.22 -1.39
N LEU A 544 2.66 22.32 -0.68
CA LEU A 544 2.19 23.56 -1.29
C LEU A 544 3.19 24.09 -2.34
N ASN A 545 4.48 24.10 -2.02
CA ASN A 545 5.53 24.53 -2.94
C ASN A 545 5.69 23.57 -4.13
N SER A 546 5.61 22.28 -3.88
CA SER A 546 5.59 21.24 -4.91
C SER A 546 4.39 21.40 -5.84
N ALA A 547 3.20 21.67 -5.28
CA ALA A 547 2.01 21.97 -6.08
C ALA A 547 2.18 23.22 -6.96
N ASN A 548 2.81 24.27 -6.43
CA ASN A 548 3.14 25.48 -7.19
C ASN A 548 4.11 25.18 -8.34
N TYR A 549 5.15 24.40 -8.06
CA TYR A 549 6.11 23.96 -9.06
C TYR A 549 5.41 23.23 -10.20
N TYR A 550 4.61 22.21 -9.88
CA TYR A 550 3.92 21.42 -10.89
C TYR A 550 2.87 22.23 -11.65
N ALA A 551 2.15 23.13 -10.99
CA ALA A 551 1.21 24.03 -11.66
C ALA A 551 1.92 24.95 -12.67
N ASN A 552 3.06 25.53 -12.29
CA ASN A 552 3.86 26.41 -13.15
C ASN A 552 4.47 25.69 -14.36
N ASN A 553 4.66 24.38 -14.26
CA ASN A 553 5.15 23.53 -15.35
C ASN A 553 4.02 22.83 -16.13
N ASN A 554 2.76 23.29 -16.00
CA ASN A 554 1.58 22.74 -16.66
C ASN A 554 1.27 21.27 -16.28
N GLN A 555 1.72 20.80 -15.12
CA GLN A 555 1.46 19.45 -14.61
C GLN A 555 0.28 19.48 -13.62
N GLY A 556 -0.92 19.74 -14.13
CA GLY A 556 -2.13 19.98 -13.33
C GLY A 556 -2.53 18.82 -12.40
N ALA A 557 -2.36 17.57 -12.84
CA ALA A 557 -2.66 16.39 -12.02
C ALA A 557 -1.70 16.25 -10.83
N ALA A 558 -0.40 16.46 -11.06
CA ALA A 558 0.61 16.47 -10.00
C ALA A 558 0.37 17.62 -9.02
N ALA A 559 0.02 18.82 -9.54
CA ALA A 559 -0.33 19.95 -8.69
C ALA A 559 -1.54 19.66 -7.78
N ALA A 560 -2.61 19.08 -8.33
CA ALA A 560 -3.80 18.71 -7.57
C ALA A 560 -3.48 17.68 -6.48
N SER A 561 -2.73 16.62 -6.81
CA SER A 561 -2.32 15.60 -5.85
C SER A 561 -1.49 16.21 -4.71
N ASN A 562 -0.54 17.10 -5.02
CA ASN A 562 0.28 17.75 -4.01
C ASN A 562 -0.55 18.69 -3.12
N LEU A 563 -1.57 19.39 -3.65
CA LEU A 563 -2.49 20.19 -2.84
C LEU A 563 -3.27 19.33 -1.84
N SER A 564 -3.83 18.20 -2.28
CA SER A 564 -4.56 17.27 -1.40
C SER A 564 -3.66 16.70 -0.29
N SER A 565 -2.43 16.30 -0.62
CA SER A 565 -1.44 15.84 0.38
C SER A 565 -1.06 16.95 1.36
N GLY A 566 -0.84 18.17 0.86
CA GLY A 566 -0.53 19.34 1.67
C GLY A 566 -1.66 19.66 2.66
N LEU A 567 -2.91 19.63 2.21
CA LEU A 567 -4.07 19.90 3.07
C LEU A 567 -4.25 18.85 4.16
N SER A 568 -4.07 17.56 3.84
CA SER A 568 -4.06 16.49 4.84
C SER A 568 -3.03 16.74 5.94
N LEU A 569 -1.81 17.16 5.57
CA LEU A 569 -0.74 17.45 6.52
C LEU A 569 -0.99 18.73 7.32
N ALA A 570 -1.56 19.77 6.71
CA ALA A 570 -1.92 20.99 7.42
C ALA A 570 -3.01 20.73 8.48
N LEU A 571 -4.02 19.93 8.15
CA LEU A 571 -5.07 19.55 9.11
C LEU A 571 -4.54 18.60 10.20
N LEU A 572 -3.60 17.71 9.87
CA LEU A 572 -2.88 16.93 10.88
C LEU A 572 -2.10 17.83 11.82
N ALA A 573 -1.39 18.83 11.29
CA ALA A 573 -0.65 19.81 12.09
C ALA A 573 -1.58 20.59 13.02
N GLU A 574 -2.72 21.06 12.52
CA GLU A 574 -3.72 21.82 13.28
C GLU A 574 -4.30 21.00 14.43
N ASN A 575 -4.84 19.82 14.14
CA ASN A 575 -5.42 18.97 15.19
C ASN A 575 -4.37 18.50 16.20
N THR A 576 -3.13 18.22 15.76
CA THR A 576 -2.02 17.90 16.66
C THR A 576 -1.69 19.07 17.57
N TYR A 577 -1.63 20.29 17.03
CA TYR A 577 -1.38 21.50 17.80
C TYR A 577 -2.42 21.70 18.91
N GLU A 578 -3.72 21.63 18.57
CA GLU A 578 -4.80 21.85 19.54
C GLU A 578 -4.77 20.80 20.68
N VAL A 579 -4.54 19.52 20.35
CA VAL A 579 -4.39 18.47 21.38
C VAL A 579 -3.19 18.75 22.29
N ILE A 580 -2.01 19.06 21.74
CA ILE A 580 -0.82 19.30 22.55
C ILE A 580 -0.96 20.56 23.41
N LYS A 581 -1.59 21.62 22.88
CA LYS A 581 -1.89 22.83 23.64
C LYS A 581 -2.74 22.51 24.87
N ASP A 582 -3.76 21.68 24.73
CA ASP A 582 -4.65 21.35 25.85
C ASP A 582 -4.00 20.37 26.84
N VAL A 583 -3.11 19.50 26.37
CA VAL A 583 -2.21 18.70 27.23
C VAL A 583 -1.30 19.59 28.07
N ASP A 584 -0.74 20.65 27.46
CA ASP A 584 0.11 21.62 28.16
C ASP A 584 -0.67 22.41 29.21
N ASP A 585 -1.83 22.94 28.86
CA ASP A 585 -2.71 23.66 29.78
C ASP A 585 -3.09 22.77 30.98
N TYR A 586 -3.40 21.50 30.71
CA TYR A 586 -3.70 20.53 31.74
C TYR A 586 -2.53 20.31 32.70
N TYR A 587 -1.34 20.01 32.19
CA TYR A 587 -0.19 19.74 33.06
C TYR A 587 0.30 20.98 33.79
N ALA A 588 0.17 22.17 33.19
CA ALA A 588 0.46 23.44 33.85
C ALA A 588 -0.48 23.70 35.04
N SER A 589 -1.71 23.17 35.00
CA SER A 589 -2.69 23.33 36.10
C SER A 589 -2.41 22.44 37.32
N LEU A 590 -1.57 21.41 37.18
CA LEU A 590 -1.31 20.45 38.27
C LEU A 590 -0.34 21.01 39.32
N PRO A 591 -0.55 20.74 40.62
CA PRO A 591 0.38 21.17 41.66
C PRO A 591 1.72 20.43 41.55
N ALA A 592 2.82 21.14 41.81
CA ALA A 592 4.18 20.61 41.67
C ALA A 592 4.44 19.28 42.41
N SER A 593 3.72 19.04 43.53
CA SER A 593 3.78 17.80 44.32
C SER A 593 3.30 16.54 43.58
N ARG A 594 2.64 16.69 42.43
CA ARG A 594 2.21 15.57 41.58
C ARG A 594 3.37 14.99 40.77
N PHE A 595 4.43 15.75 40.55
CA PHE A 595 5.55 15.33 39.71
C PHE A 595 6.65 14.63 40.52
N THR A 596 7.22 13.59 39.94
CA THR A 596 8.43 12.92 40.43
C THR A 596 9.65 13.38 39.64
N ILE A 597 10.83 13.38 40.27
CA ILE A 597 12.09 13.66 39.57
C ILE A 597 12.48 12.42 38.75
N LEU A 598 12.85 12.62 37.49
CA LEU A 598 13.44 11.60 36.63
C LEU A 598 14.97 11.73 36.67
N GLU A 599 15.66 10.66 37.08
CA GLU A 599 17.12 10.65 37.26
C GLU A 599 17.92 10.80 35.95
N ASN A 600 17.29 10.56 34.80
CA ASN A 600 17.92 10.65 33.47
C ASN A 600 17.91 12.07 32.86
N GLY A 601 17.38 13.08 33.56
CA GLY A 601 17.27 14.46 33.08
C GLY A 601 18.63 15.16 33.04
N GLY A 602 19.41 14.96 31.98
CA GLY A 602 20.77 15.47 31.90
C GLY A 602 21.37 15.50 30.50
N THR A 603 20.88 16.39 29.64
CA THR A 603 21.61 17.31 28.73
C THR A 603 20.57 17.87 27.77
N GLY A 604 20.15 19.12 28.00
CA GLY A 604 19.24 19.82 27.10
C GLY A 604 19.81 19.93 25.68
N LEU A 605 18.91 20.14 24.71
CA LEU A 605 19.20 20.49 23.32
C LEU A 605 20.49 21.32 23.21
N PRO A 606 21.50 20.92 22.42
CA PRO A 606 22.64 21.80 22.19
C PRO A 606 22.16 22.99 21.37
N VAL A 607 21.96 24.12 22.04
CA VAL A 607 21.96 25.44 21.39
C VAL A 607 23.41 25.67 20.95
N SER A 608 23.74 25.37 19.71
CA SER A 608 25.03 25.72 19.13
C SER A 608 25.05 27.22 18.80
N THR A 609 25.35 28.05 19.79
CA THR A 609 25.89 29.38 19.52
C THR A 609 27.39 29.34 19.75
N THR A 610 28.12 29.87 18.76
CA THR A 610 29.55 30.25 18.78
C THR A 610 30.61 29.15 18.76
N SER A 611 31.31 29.10 17.62
CA SER A 611 32.77 29.12 17.47
C SER A 611 33.65 28.75 18.68
N GLY A 612 34.54 27.77 18.48
CA GLY A 612 35.86 27.81 19.12
C GLY A 612 36.32 26.52 19.78
N SER A 613 37.30 25.89 19.12
CA SER A 613 38.46 25.24 19.72
C SER A 613 38.26 24.02 20.64
N SER A 614 38.54 22.86 20.06
CA SER A 614 38.99 21.64 20.74
C SER A 614 40.21 21.88 21.66
N ASN A 615 40.26 21.16 22.78
CA ASN A 615 41.51 20.73 23.42
C ASN A 615 41.42 19.22 23.67
N GLY A 616 42.34 18.47 23.08
CA GLY A 616 42.42 17.01 23.17
C GLY A 616 43.57 16.50 24.04
N VAL A 617 43.63 15.18 24.15
CA VAL A 617 44.81 14.33 24.45
C VAL A 617 44.53 12.98 23.75
N GLY A 618 45.38 12.35 22.95
CA GLY A 618 46.71 12.66 22.45
C GLY A 618 47.27 11.52 21.56
N ASN A 619 48.29 11.86 20.77
CA ASN A 619 49.28 11.04 20.02
C ASN A 619 48.84 10.32 18.72
N GLY A 620 49.47 10.55 17.56
CA GLY A 620 50.65 11.38 17.27
C GLY A 620 51.08 11.43 15.79
N GLY A 621 51.93 12.44 15.49
CA GLY A 621 52.73 12.68 14.25
C GLY A 621 51.98 13.42 13.12
N VAL A 622 51.97 14.76 12.95
CA VAL A 622 53.02 15.81 12.75
C VAL A 622 53.85 15.54 11.45
N ILE A 623 54.04 16.41 10.44
CA ILE A 623 54.16 17.90 10.25
C ILE A 623 53.90 18.26 8.73
N PRO A 624 53.87 19.55 8.24
CA PRO A 624 52.72 20.17 7.52
C PRO A 624 53.12 21.09 6.31
N LEU A 625 52.27 22.10 6.01
CA LEU A 625 52.47 23.39 5.28
C LEU A 625 52.07 23.39 3.78
N SER A 626 51.42 24.42 3.22
CA SER A 626 51.24 25.82 3.64
C SER A 626 49.90 26.43 3.18
N ILE A 627 49.47 27.45 3.91
CA ILE A 627 48.42 28.41 3.53
C ILE A 627 48.99 29.39 2.50
N GLY A 628 48.17 29.79 1.52
CA GLY A 628 48.39 30.95 0.66
C GLY A 628 47.04 31.62 0.37
N GLU A 629 46.90 32.86 0.84
CA GLU A 629 45.76 33.74 0.61
C GLU A 629 45.66 34.21 -0.86
N ASN A 630 44.42 34.57 -1.24
CA ASN A 630 44.00 35.39 -2.38
C ASN A 630 44.00 34.75 -3.77
N GLY A 631 42.79 34.68 -4.34
CA GLY A 631 42.59 34.47 -5.78
C GLY A 631 41.15 34.14 -6.09
N GLU A 632 40.45 35.06 -6.75
CA GLU A 632 39.24 34.75 -7.51
C GLU A 632 39.48 33.49 -8.36
N GLY A 633 38.63 32.49 -8.18
CA GLY A 633 38.77 31.20 -8.84
C GLY A 633 37.46 30.46 -8.78
N SER A 634 36.69 30.55 -9.85
CA SER A 634 35.60 29.64 -10.19
C SER A 634 36.08 28.19 -10.06
N ILE A 635 35.57 27.46 -9.08
CA ILE A 635 35.70 26.01 -9.04
C ILE A 635 34.49 25.43 -9.77
N VAL A 636 34.73 25.08 -11.02
CA VAL A 636 33.93 24.10 -11.76
C VAL A 636 34.14 22.75 -11.05
N VAL A 637 33.13 22.30 -10.28
CA VAL A 637 33.03 20.88 -9.94
C VAL A 637 32.41 20.21 -11.15
N GLN A 638 33.18 19.37 -11.84
CA GLN A 638 32.66 18.42 -12.81
C GLN A 638 31.62 17.56 -12.11
N ALA A 639 30.34 17.81 -12.41
CA ALA A 639 29.25 16.91 -12.11
C ALA A 639 29.52 15.61 -12.87
N GLY A 640 29.94 14.58 -12.15
CA GLY A 640 29.81 13.21 -12.62
C GLY A 640 28.33 12.93 -12.82
N GLN A 641 27.96 12.65 -14.06
CA GLN A 641 26.61 12.32 -14.50
C GLN A 641 26.06 11.18 -13.65
N ASN A 642 25.02 11.47 -12.88
CA ASN A 642 24.06 10.51 -12.33
C ASN A 642 22.77 11.30 -12.11
N GLU A 643 21.97 11.40 -13.17
CA GLU A 643 20.60 11.93 -13.11
C GLU A 643 19.70 10.81 -12.59
N ILE A 644 18.97 11.07 -11.49
CA ILE A 644 18.13 10.09 -10.79
C ILE A 644 16.68 10.64 -10.72
N PRO A 645 15.69 9.99 -11.38
CA PRO A 645 14.28 10.37 -11.31
C PRO A 645 13.61 10.01 -9.98
N VAL A 646 13.07 11.00 -9.26
CA VAL A 646 12.30 10.84 -8.00
C VAL A 646 10.79 10.87 -8.30
N THR A 647 10.18 9.69 -8.36
CA THR A 647 8.73 9.47 -8.62
C THR A 647 8.11 8.50 -7.62
N GLY A 648 8.66 8.45 -6.39
CA GLY A 648 8.27 7.47 -5.36
C GLY A 648 7.06 7.83 -4.49
N ILE A 649 6.34 8.92 -4.78
CA ILE A 649 5.36 9.50 -3.83
C ILE A 649 4.00 8.78 -3.85
N LEU A 650 3.60 8.17 -4.98
CA LEU A 650 2.33 7.44 -5.12
C LEU A 650 2.49 5.92 -5.05
N LEU A 651 3.69 5.39 -5.31
CA LEU A 651 3.90 3.94 -5.42
C LEU A 651 3.84 3.21 -4.06
N ALA A 652 4.28 3.85 -2.98
CA ALA A 652 4.22 3.25 -1.64
C ALA A 652 2.78 3.10 -1.09
N VAL A 653 1.83 3.87 -1.62
CA VAL A 653 0.39 3.74 -1.29
C VAL A 653 -0.34 2.90 -2.35
N ALA A 654 0.09 2.93 -3.61
CA ALA A 654 -0.48 2.10 -4.69
C ALA A 654 -0.09 0.62 -4.60
N LEU A 655 1.11 0.28 -4.08
CA LEU A 655 1.51 -1.10 -3.76
C LEU A 655 0.62 -1.70 -2.66
N PHE A 656 0.03 -0.86 -1.80
CA PHE A 656 -0.93 -1.26 -0.78
C PHE A 656 -2.36 -1.42 -1.35
N LEU A 657 -2.75 -0.64 -2.36
CA LEU A 657 -4.08 -0.71 -2.99
C LEU A 657 -4.22 -1.83 -4.04
N GLY A 658 -3.11 -2.34 -4.60
CA GLY A 658 -3.13 -3.33 -5.68
C GLY A 658 -3.55 -4.75 -5.26
N VAL A 659 -3.36 -5.13 -3.99
CA VAL A 659 -3.64 -6.49 -3.49
C VAL A 659 -5.06 -6.62 -2.92
N VAL A 660 -5.72 -5.51 -2.57
CA VAL A 660 -7.02 -5.48 -1.87
C VAL A 660 -8.24 -5.73 -2.78
N LEU A 661 -8.10 -5.66 -4.11
CA LEU A 661 -9.26 -5.75 -5.03
C LEU A 661 -9.80 -7.16 -5.32
N ILE A 662 -9.24 -8.23 -4.76
CA ILE A 662 -9.68 -9.61 -5.05
C ILE A 662 -10.57 -10.22 -3.94
N ALA A 663 -10.57 -9.72 -2.71
CA ALA A 663 -11.29 -10.36 -1.61
C ALA A 663 -12.65 -9.74 -1.22
N ALA A 664 -12.94 -8.49 -1.59
CA ALA A 664 -14.12 -7.76 -1.09
C ALA A 664 -15.35 -7.72 -2.03
N SER A 665 -15.30 -8.30 -3.24
CA SER A 665 -16.39 -8.16 -4.22
C SER A 665 -17.54 -9.19 -4.08
N LEU A 666 -17.44 -10.15 -3.16
CA LEU A 666 -18.45 -11.19 -2.97
C LEU A 666 -19.27 -10.98 -1.68
N THR A 667 -19.97 -9.87 -1.56
CA THR A 667 -21.27 -9.79 -0.87
C THR A 667 -21.88 -8.40 -1.02
N ARG A 668 -22.60 -8.16 -2.12
CA ARG A 668 -23.80 -7.29 -2.13
C ARG A 668 -24.47 -7.29 -3.50
N ARG A 669 -25.52 -8.09 -3.63
CA ARG A 669 -26.67 -7.73 -4.48
C ARG A 669 -27.89 -7.53 -3.59
N GLY A 670 -28.42 -6.31 -3.65
CA GLY A 670 -29.80 -5.98 -3.33
C GLY A 670 -30.00 -5.22 -2.02
N LYS A 671 -30.27 -3.92 -2.12
CA LYS A 671 -31.65 -3.42 -1.98
C LYS A 671 -31.70 -1.88 -2.00
N ASN A 672 -32.63 -1.39 -2.82
CA ASN A 672 -33.48 -0.19 -2.69
C ASN A 672 -34.47 -0.35 -3.87
N VAL A 673 -35.80 -0.29 -3.79
CA VAL A 673 -36.78 0.38 -2.92
C VAL A 673 -38.12 -0.38 -3.06
N LEU A 674 -38.98 -0.40 -2.03
CA LEU A 674 -40.43 -0.06 -2.07
C LEU A 674 -41.20 -0.68 -0.90
N GLU A 675 -42.04 0.16 -0.30
CA GLU A 675 -42.97 -0.11 0.80
C GLU A 675 -44.10 -1.07 0.41
N THR A 676 -44.76 -1.64 1.44
CA THR A 676 -46.08 -2.32 1.54
C THR A 676 -46.10 -3.84 1.85
N PRO A 677 -47.14 -4.35 2.55
CA PRO A 677 -46.98 -5.35 3.63
C PRO A 677 -47.38 -6.80 3.29
N LEU A 678 -46.85 -7.73 4.12
CA LEU A 678 -47.31 -9.09 4.46
C LEU A 678 -48.21 -9.84 3.46
N GLU A 679 -47.61 -10.75 2.67
CA GLU A 679 -48.29 -11.94 2.16
C GLU A 679 -47.36 -13.16 2.08
N SER A 680 -47.87 -14.30 2.52
CA SER A 680 -47.20 -15.60 2.62
C SER A 680 -47.01 -16.25 1.25
N VAL A 681 -45.78 -16.63 0.89
CA VAL A 681 -45.51 -17.46 -0.30
C VAL A 681 -44.94 -18.82 0.12
N SER A 682 -45.64 -19.89 -0.29
CA SER A 682 -45.26 -21.28 -0.06
C SER A 682 -44.14 -21.74 -1.00
N LEU A 683 -43.27 -22.63 -0.51
CA LEU A 683 -42.19 -23.27 -1.27
C LEU A 683 -42.59 -24.70 -1.68
N SER A 684 -42.13 -25.14 -2.85
CA SER A 684 -42.09 -26.55 -3.31
C SER A 684 -40.87 -26.75 -4.23
N PRO A 685 -40.37 -27.98 -4.40
CA PRO A 685 -39.72 -28.83 -3.41
C PRO A 685 -38.21 -29.01 -3.68
N ALA A 686 -37.49 -29.54 -2.68
CA ALA A 686 -36.03 -29.65 -2.60
C ALA A 686 -35.37 -30.59 -3.63
N PRO A 687 -34.13 -30.30 -4.09
CA PRO A 687 -33.29 -31.27 -4.79
C PRO A 687 -32.60 -32.23 -3.81
N THR A 688 -32.29 -33.42 -4.33
CA THR A 688 -31.85 -34.63 -3.63
C THR A 688 -30.42 -34.59 -3.09
N ARG A 689 -30.17 -35.53 -2.16
CA ARG A 689 -29.16 -35.58 -1.09
C ARG A 689 -27.74 -35.95 -1.57
N GLU A 690 -26.84 -34.96 -1.64
CA GLU A 690 -25.40 -35.15 -1.39
C GLU A 690 -25.07 -34.61 0.01
N SER A 691 -24.57 -35.47 0.91
CA SER A 691 -24.49 -35.18 2.35
C SER A 691 -23.54 -34.05 2.74
N ASN A 692 -22.51 -33.76 1.93
CA ASN A 692 -21.48 -32.78 2.30
C ASN A 692 -21.93 -31.32 2.11
N GLY A 693 -22.83 -31.07 1.15
CA GLY A 693 -23.39 -29.74 0.92
C GLY A 693 -24.36 -29.30 2.01
N PHE A 694 -25.06 -30.24 2.64
CA PHE A 694 -26.15 -29.93 3.57
C PHE A 694 -25.63 -29.44 4.94
N THR A 695 -24.55 -30.02 5.47
CA THR A 695 -23.96 -29.61 6.75
C THR A 695 -23.24 -28.27 6.64
N LEU A 696 -22.50 -28.04 5.55
CA LEU A 696 -21.85 -26.76 5.27
C LEU A 696 -22.89 -25.64 5.05
N TYR A 697 -23.89 -25.90 4.19
CA TYR A 697 -25.01 -24.98 3.99
C TYR A 697 -25.76 -24.67 5.30
N ARG A 698 -25.90 -25.63 6.20
CA ARG A 698 -26.51 -25.43 7.52
C ARG A 698 -25.64 -24.54 8.43
N VAL A 699 -24.32 -24.63 8.34
CA VAL A 699 -23.40 -23.72 9.06
C VAL A 699 -23.58 -22.30 8.54
N ASP A 700 -23.57 -22.10 7.22
CA ASP A 700 -23.73 -20.78 6.59
C ASP A 700 -25.08 -20.13 6.97
N GLN A 701 -26.16 -20.91 6.98
CA GLN A 701 -27.49 -20.44 7.41
C GLN A 701 -27.51 -20.03 8.89
N LEU A 702 -26.84 -20.77 9.77
CA LEU A 702 -26.78 -20.45 11.19
C LEU A 702 -25.91 -19.21 11.47
N GLU A 703 -24.84 -19.00 10.70
CA GLU A 703 -24.01 -17.80 10.80
C GLU A 703 -24.76 -16.54 10.33
N ALA A 704 -25.50 -16.64 9.22
CA ALA A 704 -26.37 -15.57 8.74
C ALA A 704 -27.46 -15.22 9.77
N GLN A 705 -28.08 -16.22 10.40
CA GLN A 705 -29.06 -16.01 11.47
C GLN A 705 -28.42 -15.38 12.72
N LEU A 706 -27.19 -15.76 13.07
CA LEU A 706 -26.46 -15.19 14.19
C LEU A 706 -26.14 -13.71 13.96
N MET A 707 -25.71 -13.36 12.74
CA MET A 707 -25.43 -11.99 12.33
C MET A 707 -26.70 -11.13 12.38
N ALA A 708 -27.82 -11.64 11.85
CA ALA A 708 -29.11 -10.97 11.90
C ALA A 708 -29.61 -10.75 13.34
N ALA A 709 -29.45 -11.74 14.22
CA ALA A 709 -29.85 -11.60 15.63
C ALA A 709 -29.00 -10.58 16.39
N ARG A 710 -27.69 -10.50 16.10
CA ARG A 710 -26.79 -9.46 16.65
C ARG A 710 -27.13 -8.08 16.13
N GLN A 711 -27.50 -7.96 14.86
CA GLN A 711 -27.95 -6.70 14.27
C GLN A 711 -29.28 -6.25 14.87
N GLY A 712 -30.21 -7.17 15.10
CA GLY A 712 -31.47 -6.90 15.81
C GLY A 712 -31.24 -6.39 17.25
N LEU A 713 -30.28 -6.97 17.97
CA LEU A 713 -29.89 -6.50 19.30
C LEU A 713 -29.33 -5.06 19.28
N ARG A 714 -28.46 -4.74 18.32
CA ARG A 714 -27.95 -3.37 18.14
C ARG A 714 -29.04 -2.39 17.72
N HIS A 715 -29.99 -2.83 16.89
CA HIS A 715 -31.12 -2.00 16.48
C HIS A 715 -32.06 -1.71 17.65
N ALA A 716 -32.27 -2.69 18.55
CA ALA A 716 -33.02 -2.49 19.78
C ALA A 716 -32.38 -1.43 20.69
N GLU A 717 -31.05 -1.47 20.82
CA GLU A 717 -30.27 -0.50 21.60
C GLU A 717 -30.30 0.90 20.96
N HIS A 718 -30.21 0.97 19.64
CA HIS A 718 -30.32 2.21 18.88
C HIS A 718 -31.73 2.85 19.02
N GLN A 719 -32.80 2.05 18.89
CA GLN A 719 -34.16 2.56 19.07
C GLN A 719 -34.42 3.03 20.52
N TYR A 720 -33.83 2.38 21.52
CA TYR A 720 -33.96 2.80 22.91
C TYR A 720 -33.20 4.10 23.21
N THR A 721 -31.96 4.22 22.72
CA THR A 721 -31.12 5.41 22.90
C THR A 721 -31.66 6.65 22.20
N GLN A 722 -32.41 6.48 21.10
CA GLN A 722 -33.11 7.55 20.39
C GLN A 722 -34.53 7.85 20.93
N GLY A 723 -34.95 7.18 22.02
CA GLY A 723 -36.29 7.35 22.60
C GLY A 723 -37.43 6.77 21.75
N GLY A 724 -37.12 5.96 20.74
CA GLY A 724 -38.08 5.35 19.82
C GLY A 724 -38.83 4.12 20.36
N VAL A 725 -38.39 3.54 21.48
CA VAL A 725 -39.08 2.43 22.17
C VAL A 725 -39.04 2.59 23.69
N SER A 726 -40.03 2.07 24.40
CA SER A 726 -40.08 2.12 25.88
C SER A 726 -39.03 1.20 26.51
N GLN A 727 -38.62 1.49 27.75
CA GLN A 727 -37.68 0.65 28.50
C GLN A 727 -38.15 -0.81 28.64
N THR A 728 -39.46 -1.03 28.80
CA THR A 728 -40.06 -2.37 28.83
C THR A 728 -39.93 -3.07 27.48
N ALA A 729 -40.22 -2.38 26.38
CA ALA A 729 -40.10 -2.93 25.02
C ALA A 729 -38.64 -3.24 24.67
N TYR A 730 -37.70 -2.35 25.03
CA TYR A 730 -36.27 -2.60 24.89
C TYR A 730 -35.81 -3.83 25.69
N GLY A 731 -36.29 -3.99 26.93
CA GLY A 731 -36.01 -5.16 27.75
C GLY A 731 -36.51 -6.47 27.14
N GLU A 732 -37.72 -6.47 26.55
CA GLU A 732 -38.28 -7.64 25.86
C GLU A 732 -37.52 -7.98 24.57
N MET A 733 -37.21 -6.97 23.75
CA MET A 733 -36.42 -7.12 22.51
C MET A 733 -35.01 -7.63 22.80
N THR A 734 -34.34 -7.07 23.81
CA THR A 734 -33.01 -7.50 24.25
C THR A 734 -33.03 -8.96 24.69
N LYS A 735 -34.01 -9.35 25.53
CA LYS A 735 -34.18 -10.72 25.98
C LYS A 735 -34.48 -11.69 24.83
N HIS A 736 -35.26 -11.25 23.84
CA HIS A 736 -35.56 -12.02 22.63
C HIS A 736 -34.30 -12.30 21.81
N TYR A 737 -33.55 -11.26 21.44
CA TYR A 737 -32.34 -11.42 20.62
C TYR A 737 -31.21 -12.14 21.35
N GLN A 738 -31.03 -11.91 22.66
CA GLN A 738 -30.05 -12.66 23.45
C GLN A 738 -30.38 -14.16 23.53
N ASN A 739 -31.66 -14.53 23.63
CA ASN A 739 -32.07 -15.93 23.59
C ASN A 739 -31.88 -16.56 22.20
N GLN A 740 -32.16 -15.82 21.12
CA GLN A 740 -31.87 -16.26 19.75
C GLN A 740 -30.37 -16.48 19.55
N ILE A 741 -29.53 -15.51 19.91
CA ILE A 741 -28.07 -15.60 19.84
C ILE A 741 -27.57 -16.82 20.59
N ARG A 742 -28.04 -17.05 21.83
CA ARG A 742 -27.66 -18.23 22.63
C ARG A 742 -28.03 -19.54 21.95
N THR A 743 -29.22 -19.62 21.36
CA THR A 743 -29.74 -20.82 20.70
C THR A 743 -28.96 -21.10 19.41
N ILE A 744 -28.83 -20.09 18.54
CA ILE A 744 -28.10 -20.18 17.28
C ILE A 744 -26.63 -20.51 17.53
N THR A 745 -25.99 -19.91 18.54
CA THR A 745 -24.58 -20.22 18.89
C THR A 745 -24.41 -21.67 19.34
N LYS A 746 -25.40 -22.23 20.05
CA LYS A 746 -25.39 -23.65 20.46
C LYS A 746 -25.51 -24.57 19.24
N ASP A 747 -26.42 -24.25 18.33
CA ASP A 747 -26.68 -25.03 17.12
C ASP A 747 -25.50 -24.95 16.14
N LEU A 748 -24.88 -23.76 16.02
CA LEU A 748 -23.69 -23.54 15.21
C LEU A 748 -22.49 -24.35 15.73
N ARG A 749 -22.31 -24.43 17.05
CA ARG A 749 -21.29 -25.29 17.66
C ARG A 749 -21.53 -26.77 17.37
N ALA A 750 -22.79 -27.21 17.42
CA ALA A 750 -23.15 -28.59 17.08
C ALA A 750 -22.88 -28.89 15.59
N ALA A 751 -23.31 -28.01 14.69
CA ALA A 751 -23.11 -28.15 13.24
C ALA A 751 -21.62 -28.15 12.87
N ASN A 752 -20.82 -27.25 13.45
CA ASN A 752 -19.36 -27.24 13.26
C ASN A 752 -18.68 -28.50 13.82
N SER A 753 -19.18 -29.08 14.91
CA SER A 753 -18.68 -30.36 15.41
C SER A 753 -19.03 -31.53 14.48
N GLU A 754 -20.19 -31.52 13.84
CA GLU A 754 -20.59 -32.52 12.84
C GLU A 754 -19.72 -32.42 11.58
N LEU A 755 -19.54 -31.19 11.06
CA LEU A 755 -18.69 -30.92 9.89
C LEU A 755 -17.24 -31.40 10.10
N ARG A 756 -16.69 -31.19 11.30
CA ARG A 756 -15.36 -31.71 11.68
C ARG A 756 -15.29 -33.24 11.65
N LYS A 757 -16.33 -33.92 12.15
CA LYS A 757 -16.41 -35.40 12.12
C LYS A 757 -16.56 -35.94 10.70
N GLU A 758 -17.26 -35.22 9.83
CA GLU A 758 -17.41 -35.57 8.41
C GLU A 758 -16.08 -35.41 7.65
N ARG A 759 -15.35 -34.31 7.89
CA ARG A 759 -14.02 -34.08 7.30
C ARG A 759 -12.99 -35.11 7.79
N ALA A 760 -13.03 -35.48 9.07
CA ALA A 760 -12.15 -36.51 9.63
C ALA A 760 -12.40 -37.91 9.02
N LYS A 761 -13.64 -38.26 8.67
CA LYS A 761 -13.95 -39.54 7.99
C LYS A 761 -13.40 -39.61 6.57
N LYS A 762 -13.18 -38.47 5.90
CA LYS A 762 -12.63 -38.40 4.53
C LYS A 762 -11.12 -38.66 4.47
N HIS A 763 -10.43 -38.64 5.62
CA HIS A 763 -9.00 -38.91 5.74
C HIS A 763 -8.65 -40.31 6.30
N ALA A 764 -9.65 -41.18 6.47
CA ALA A 764 -9.40 -42.61 6.73
C ALA A 764 -9.29 -43.37 5.39
N THR A 765 -8.09 -43.88 5.06
CA THR A 765 -7.81 -44.73 3.89
C THR A 765 -8.72 -45.97 3.82
N PRO A 766 -9.17 -46.42 2.64
CA PRO A 766 -9.87 -47.70 2.51
C PRO A 766 -8.87 -48.87 2.53
N THR A 767 -9.13 -49.86 3.38
CA THR A 767 -8.45 -51.16 3.37
C THR A 767 -8.75 -51.91 2.07
N PRO A 768 -7.77 -52.55 1.39
CA PRO A 768 -8.05 -53.27 0.16
C PRO A 768 -8.71 -54.62 0.43
N GLU A 769 -9.88 -54.84 -0.17
CA GLU A 769 -10.52 -56.15 -0.26
C GLU A 769 -9.70 -57.10 -1.14
N LYS A 770 -9.59 -58.35 -0.67
CA LYS A 770 -8.87 -59.45 -1.31
C LYS A 770 -9.57 -59.89 -2.60
N SER A 771 -8.88 -59.81 -3.74
CA SER A 771 -9.17 -60.69 -4.88
C SER A 771 -8.36 -61.98 -4.74
N THR A 772 -9.04 -63.08 -4.51
CA THR A 772 -8.54 -64.44 -4.70
C THR A 772 -8.17 -64.68 -6.17
N LEU A 773 -7.01 -65.31 -6.44
CA LEU A 773 -6.84 -66.39 -7.42
C LEU A 773 -5.39 -66.94 -7.38
N LEU A 774 -5.30 -68.20 -6.93
CA LEU A 774 -4.47 -69.34 -7.36
C LEU A 774 -2.94 -69.38 -7.13
N ASP A 775 -2.61 -70.28 -6.20
CA ASP A 775 -1.44 -71.15 -6.01
C ASP A 775 -0.54 -71.44 -7.23
N ASN A 776 0.79 -71.35 -7.04
CA ASN A 776 1.64 -72.55 -6.89
C ASN A 776 3.07 -72.18 -6.41
N PRO A 777 3.71 -73.04 -5.58
CA PRO A 777 5.00 -72.78 -4.93
C PRO A 777 6.17 -73.37 -5.71
N LEU A 778 7.40 -72.87 -5.47
CA LEU A 778 8.64 -73.66 -5.35
C LEU A 778 9.81 -72.72 -5.01
N SER A 779 10.39 -72.95 -3.84
CA SER A 779 11.78 -72.59 -3.48
C SER A 779 12.64 -73.89 -3.54
N PRO A 780 13.95 -73.96 -3.20
CA PRO A 780 14.95 -72.93 -2.86
C PRO A 780 16.39 -73.22 -3.42
N ARG A 781 17.36 -72.35 -3.02
CA ARG A 781 18.83 -72.49 -2.88
C ARG A 781 19.64 -71.61 -3.83
N GLU A 782 20.73 -70.94 -3.44
CA GLU A 782 21.45 -70.67 -2.20
C GLU A 782 22.54 -69.64 -2.57
N THR A 783 22.83 -68.66 -1.72
CA THR A 783 24.18 -68.45 -1.12
C THR A 783 24.28 -67.06 -0.45
N LYS A 784 25.00 -67.04 0.66
CA LYS A 784 25.08 -66.00 1.68
C LYS A 784 26.19 -64.97 1.43
N SER A 785 25.97 -63.79 2.03
CA SER A 785 26.95 -62.82 2.58
C SER A 785 27.58 -61.85 1.57
N LYS A 786 27.75 -60.54 1.81
CA LYS A 786 28.05 -59.77 3.04
C LYS A 786 27.49 -58.33 2.95
N LYS A 787 27.05 -57.80 4.10
CA LYS A 787 26.88 -56.36 4.36
C LYS A 787 28.25 -55.69 4.41
N ILE A 788 28.42 -54.55 3.73
CA ILE A 788 29.36 -53.50 4.14
C ILE A 788 28.59 -52.18 4.13
N THR A 789 28.44 -51.62 5.33
CA THR A 789 28.02 -50.24 5.59
C THR A 789 29.24 -49.33 5.54
N LYS A 790 29.12 -48.14 4.96
CA LYS A 790 30.03 -47.01 5.21
C LYS A 790 29.21 -45.76 5.55
N LYS A 791 29.26 -45.39 6.83
CA LYS A 791 29.03 -44.05 7.36
C LYS A 791 30.33 -43.24 7.20
N TRP A 792 30.21 -41.92 7.03
CA TRP A 792 31.21 -40.99 7.55
C TRP A 792 30.53 -39.75 8.16
N PRO A 793 30.97 -39.27 9.35
CA PRO A 793 30.63 -37.96 9.94
C PRO A 793 31.88 -37.02 9.94
N PRO A 794 32.04 -35.98 10.80
CA PRO A 794 31.65 -34.58 10.54
C PRO A 794 32.76 -33.51 10.73
N LYS A 795 32.42 -32.25 10.36
CA LYS A 795 32.91 -30.88 10.73
C LYS A 795 34.27 -30.66 11.44
N LYS A 796 35.11 -29.72 10.96
CA LYS A 796 35.55 -28.44 11.62
C LYS A 796 36.77 -27.72 10.98
N LYS A 797 36.65 -26.37 10.94
CA LYS A 797 37.62 -25.25 11.20
C LYS A 797 38.94 -25.08 10.40
N ALA A 798 39.17 -23.80 10.04
CA ALA A 798 40.32 -22.93 10.41
C ALA A 798 41.18 -22.31 9.29
N SER A 799 41.58 -21.07 9.62
CA SER A 799 42.45 -20.11 8.97
C SER A 799 43.95 -20.46 8.94
N ALA A 800 44.63 -19.87 7.95
CA ALA A 800 45.96 -19.24 7.99
C ALA A 800 47.27 -20.07 8.08
N THR A 801 48.19 -19.62 7.21
CA THR A 801 49.67 -19.52 7.27
C THR A 801 50.62 -20.61 6.73
N LYS A 802 51.39 -20.14 5.73
CA LYS A 802 52.86 -20.21 5.51
C LYS A 802 53.50 -21.47 4.88
N LYS A 803 54.22 -21.17 3.78
CA LYS A 803 55.55 -21.68 3.31
C LYS A 803 55.60 -23.19 3.01
N THR A 804 56.12 -23.68 1.88
CA THR A 804 57.49 -23.51 1.34
C THR A 804 57.57 -24.14 -0.06
N LYS A 805 58.34 -23.51 -0.95
CA LYS A 805 59.28 -24.08 -1.96
C LYS A 805 58.94 -25.46 -2.58
N LYS A 806 58.78 -25.51 -3.90
CA LYS A 806 59.88 -25.70 -4.86
C LYS A 806 59.44 -25.38 -6.27
#